data_AF-A0A8H5ZJJ6-F1
#
_entry.id   AF-A0A8H5ZJJ6-F1
#
_cell.length_a   1.000
_cell.length_b   1.000
_cell.length_c   1.000
_cell.angle_alpha   90.00
_cell.angle_beta   90.00
_cell.angle_gamma   90.00
#
_symmetry.space_group_name_H-M   'P 1'
#
loop_
_entity.id
_entity.type
_entity.pdbx_description
1 polymer ?
#
loop_
_entity_poly.entity_id
_entity_poly.type
_entity_poly.pdbx_seq_one_letter_code
_entity_poly.pdbx_strand_id
1 'polypeptide(L)'
;MLILYTYNFPSTLISFSRFPWTKVFDYCLLGIFQFGFIMAGQMENEKPSSIHIENVHNISNADTSDHDASSEEEDVNEEIVRHLQTTGEDVGFTFNTLMAAISMAMCYNAYLFTLLIPPAILTYINTDLGPDPRYTWITISWNLGGAMFVTVGGRLSDIFGRRYFFIAGAIILIIGSIVSATGQSINQMIAGGALFGCGSGFLEMAFGAVQEIVPSAYRHVTIGLFDAASIVAQVMPLVSWVIIKETGNWRICYYVMIAFQVVNLGLLVLFYNPPSWEQKRSEHGKSAGQLLREFDWLGLLLFLAGCTLFIVGVSWGGSMAPWVSATVLAPIIIGLLTLIGLGFYEAYYTLSAPLFPPRLFRALRHFTVPMLVMAIGGMQYYSNATLWPRLSQLIYATDEISKGLYAEVLPLGTIIGGIIVAFSKYIGHQRWVIMFAVALQTACVGAMSTSTMDNPVKSIVLTVIISTCTSVNLLNGMVLVGFGIVYQEDIGTAAGLAGTSRLLAGAVATAIFGNVTNNKYGDILPERVRSNLAPFDLPSDIITRLIAAARANSAATYAAIPGITPDIQAAARLGNKQAYLEGAHLSCLVALAFGLLGVIAAFFIPSVDRRKYTSKTVAVQELDRKALQEKMSVKPAVA
;
A
#
# COMPACT_ATOMS: atom_id res chain seq x y z
N MET A 1 -28.44 12.48 -9.17
CA MET A 1 -29.50 12.31 -10.19
C MET A 1 -28.94 12.91 -11.48
N LEU A 2 -29.06 12.22 -12.63
CA LEU A 2 -28.21 12.28 -13.85
C LEU A 2 -26.90 11.47 -13.67
N ILE A 3 -26.58 10.39 -14.37
CA ILE A 3 -27.09 9.78 -15.62
C ILE A 3 -27.09 8.24 -15.43
N LEU A 4 -28.27 7.64 -15.32
CA LEU A 4 -28.50 6.20 -15.54
C LEU A 4 -29.35 6.12 -16.79
N TYR A 5 -28.72 5.95 -17.94
CA TYR A 5 -29.40 5.51 -19.16
C TYR A 5 -28.78 4.19 -19.58
N THR A 6 -29.59 3.15 -19.45
CA THR A 6 -29.48 1.84 -20.08
C THR A 6 -29.02 1.95 -21.54
N TYR A 7 -27.77 1.62 -21.82
CA TYR A 7 -27.33 1.22 -23.14
C TYR A 7 -27.14 -0.30 -23.15
N ASN A 8 -28.02 -0.98 -23.88
CA ASN A 8 -27.78 -2.33 -24.37
C ASN A 8 -26.46 -2.33 -25.15
N PHE A 9 -25.43 -2.99 -24.62
CA PHE A 9 -24.21 -3.26 -25.37
C PHE A 9 -24.53 -4.29 -26.47
N PRO A 10 -24.33 -3.98 -27.77
CA PRO A 10 -24.49 -4.96 -28.83
C PRO A 10 -23.37 -6.00 -28.77
N SER A 11 -23.74 -7.26 -28.93
CA SER A 11 -22.88 -8.45 -29.03
C SER A 11 -22.07 -8.51 -30.33
N THR A 12 -21.25 -7.50 -30.62
CA THR A 12 -20.34 -7.50 -31.78
C THR A 12 -18.89 -7.40 -31.33
N LEU A 13 -18.27 -8.59 -31.26
CA LEU A 13 -16.85 -8.91 -31.54
C LEU A 13 -15.90 -7.71 -31.70
N ILE A 14 -15.10 -7.44 -30.67
CA ILE A 14 -13.85 -6.69 -30.80
C ILE A 14 -12.73 -7.72 -30.94
N SER A 15 -12.30 -7.95 -32.18
CA SER A 15 -11.08 -8.72 -32.47
C SER A 15 -9.87 -8.08 -31.77
N PHE A 16 -9.13 -8.88 -31.00
CA PHE A 16 -7.91 -8.52 -30.25
C PHE A 16 -6.83 -7.83 -31.10
N SER A 17 -6.82 -8.03 -32.43
CA SER A 17 -5.89 -7.35 -33.35
C SER A 17 -6.23 -5.88 -33.63
N ARG A 18 -7.39 -5.40 -33.19
CA ARG A 18 -7.83 -4.00 -33.32
C ARG A 18 -7.94 -3.26 -31.98
N PHE A 19 -7.59 -3.89 -30.86
CA PHE A 19 -7.53 -3.21 -29.57
C PHE A 19 -6.34 -2.24 -29.58
N PRO A 20 -6.54 -0.92 -29.49
CA PRO A 20 -5.48 0.04 -29.69
C PRO A 20 -4.66 0.15 -28.40
N TRP A 21 -3.75 -0.79 -28.18
CA TRP A 21 -2.82 -0.80 -27.06
C TRP A 21 -2.00 0.49 -26.98
N THR A 22 -1.67 1.07 -28.15
CA THR A 22 -1.07 2.41 -28.24
C THR A 22 -1.97 3.45 -27.60
N LYS A 23 -3.28 3.44 -27.85
CA LYS A 23 -4.21 4.41 -27.24
C LYS A 23 -4.35 4.21 -25.73
N VAL A 24 -4.39 2.98 -25.22
CA VAL A 24 -4.43 2.76 -23.75
C VAL A 24 -3.13 3.28 -23.12
N PHE A 25 -1.98 2.99 -23.73
CA PHE A 25 -0.69 3.51 -23.29
C PHE A 25 -0.60 5.04 -23.41
N ASP A 26 -1.15 5.62 -24.49
CA ASP A 26 -1.24 7.06 -24.74
C ASP A 26 -2.17 7.72 -23.72
N TYR A 27 -3.31 7.13 -23.38
CA TYR A 27 -4.23 7.62 -22.33
C TYR A 27 -3.60 7.51 -20.94
N CYS A 28 -2.83 6.45 -20.68
CA CYS A 28 -2.08 6.31 -19.43
C CYS A 28 -1.00 7.39 -19.33
N LEU A 29 -0.20 7.56 -20.38
CA LEU A 29 0.77 8.65 -20.49
C LEU A 29 0.09 10.01 -20.40
N LEU A 30 -1.06 10.22 -21.05
CA LEU A 30 -1.84 11.46 -20.95
C LEU A 30 -2.32 11.73 -19.54
N GLY A 31 -2.77 10.72 -18.79
CA GLY A 31 -3.17 10.88 -17.39
C GLY A 31 -1.99 11.30 -16.50
N ILE A 32 -0.80 10.78 -16.79
CA ILE A 32 0.46 11.11 -16.09
C ILE A 32 0.97 12.51 -16.49
N PHE A 33 0.85 12.88 -17.77
CA PHE A 33 1.16 14.23 -18.22
C PHE A 33 0.14 15.23 -17.72
N GLN A 34 -1.16 14.88 -17.67
CA GLN A 34 -2.21 15.66 -17.01
C GLN A 34 -1.92 15.84 -15.53
N PHE A 35 -1.42 14.83 -14.82
CA PHE A 35 -0.90 14.99 -13.47
C PHE A 35 0.17 16.08 -13.41
N GLY A 36 1.15 16.05 -14.32
CA GLY A 36 2.19 17.07 -14.42
C GLY A 36 1.63 18.47 -14.73
N PHE A 37 0.65 18.58 -15.61
CA PHE A 37 -0.01 19.84 -15.99
C PHE A 37 -0.95 20.37 -14.90
N ILE A 38 -1.67 19.51 -14.18
CA ILE A 38 -2.55 19.87 -13.05
C ILE A 38 -1.69 20.35 -11.89
N MET A 39 -0.59 19.67 -11.61
CA MET A 39 0.44 20.15 -10.69
C MET A 39 0.90 21.55 -11.12
N ALA A 40 1.36 21.71 -12.36
CA ALA A 40 1.81 23.00 -12.87
C ALA A 40 0.74 24.10 -12.75
N GLY A 41 -0.51 23.81 -13.10
CA GLY A 41 -1.62 24.78 -13.10
C GLY A 41 -2.20 25.12 -11.73
N GLN A 42 -2.20 24.18 -10.77
CA GLN A 42 -2.54 24.49 -9.37
C GLN A 42 -1.48 25.40 -8.74
N MET A 43 -0.22 25.22 -9.13
CA MET A 43 0.91 26.01 -8.61
C MET A 43 1.04 27.40 -9.25
N GLU A 44 0.60 27.58 -10.50
CA GLU A 44 0.62 28.89 -11.18
C GLU A 44 -0.41 29.88 -10.59
N ASN A 45 -1.47 29.37 -9.93
CA ASN A 45 -2.56 30.17 -9.36
C ASN A 45 -2.32 30.65 -7.90
N GLU A 46 -1.37 30.05 -7.16
CA GLU A 46 -1.00 30.53 -5.81
C GLU A 46 0.33 31.31 -5.86
N LYS A 47 0.27 32.60 -6.22
CA LYS A 47 1.38 33.52 -5.88
C LYS A 47 1.52 33.56 -4.35
N PRO A 48 2.73 33.51 -3.79
CA PRO A 48 2.92 33.53 -2.34
C PRO A 48 2.36 34.84 -1.80
N SER A 49 1.31 34.74 -0.97
CA SER A 49 0.92 35.86 -0.13
C SER A 49 2.08 36.06 0.85
N SER A 50 2.75 37.21 0.74
CA SER A 50 3.76 37.64 1.67
C SER A 50 3.13 37.74 3.05
N ILE A 51 3.31 36.73 3.89
CA ILE A 51 2.95 36.80 5.31
C ILE A 51 3.91 37.83 5.92
N HIS A 52 3.36 38.97 6.32
CA HIS A 52 4.08 40.01 7.05
C HIS A 52 4.62 39.42 8.35
N ILE A 53 5.94 39.45 8.50
CA ILE A 53 6.63 39.11 9.74
C ILE A 53 6.59 40.36 10.61
N GLU A 54 5.79 40.34 11.66
CA GLU A 54 5.97 41.27 12.77
C GLU A 54 5.99 40.47 14.09
N ASN A 55 7.10 40.65 14.81
CA ASN A 55 7.34 40.34 16.22
C ASN A 55 7.69 38.89 16.62
N VAL A 56 8.98 38.54 16.46
CA VAL A 56 9.66 37.43 17.18
C VAL A 56 10.74 37.95 18.15
N HIS A 57 10.70 39.24 18.51
CA HIS A 57 11.56 39.80 19.55
C HIS A 57 10.69 40.40 20.65
N ASN A 58 10.19 39.54 21.55
CA ASN A 58 9.92 39.89 22.95
C ASN A 58 9.38 38.68 23.71
N ILE A 59 10.26 37.75 24.09
CA ILE A 59 10.06 36.97 25.32
C ILE A 59 11.45 36.82 25.97
N SER A 60 11.87 37.84 26.70
CA SER A 60 12.75 37.65 27.84
C SER A 60 11.97 38.07 29.09
N ASN A 61 11.94 37.16 30.06
CA ASN A 61 11.39 37.29 31.42
C ASN A 61 9.87 37.10 31.56
N ALA A 62 9.47 35.87 31.90
CA ALA A 62 8.40 35.61 32.86
C ALA A 62 8.55 34.20 33.48
N ASP A 63 9.01 34.22 34.73
CA ASP A 63 8.81 33.30 35.86
C ASP A 63 8.48 31.81 35.66
N THR A 64 9.31 31.02 36.34
CA THR A 64 9.17 29.61 36.69
C THR A 64 7.99 29.33 37.64
N SER A 65 6.99 28.58 37.17
CA SER A 65 6.29 27.52 37.92
C SER A 65 5.15 26.93 37.07
N ASP A 66 5.03 25.60 37.09
CA ASP A 66 4.04 24.72 36.43
C ASP A 66 4.45 24.17 35.05
N HIS A 67 5.28 23.11 35.08
CA HIS A 67 5.57 22.25 33.92
C HIS A 67 4.39 21.29 33.67
N ASP A 68 3.41 21.74 32.90
CA ASP A 68 2.34 20.90 32.34
C ASP A 68 2.73 20.37 30.96
N ALA A 69 2.33 19.14 30.63
CA ALA A 69 2.64 18.45 29.36
C ALA A 69 2.21 19.22 28.08
N SER A 70 1.42 20.29 28.21
CA SER A 70 1.10 21.21 27.10
C SER A 70 2.27 22.12 26.71
N SER A 71 3.16 22.50 27.64
CA SER A 71 4.31 23.37 27.34
C SER A 71 5.39 22.63 26.55
N GLU A 72 5.65 21.36 26.88
CA GLU A 72 6.63 20.53 26.14
C GLU A 72 6.18 20.25 24.70
N GLU A 73 4.88 20.10 24.46
CA GLU A 73 4.32 19.84 23.13
C GLU A 73 4.34 21.11 22.25
N GLU A 74 4.13 22.29 22.86
CA GLU A 74 4.32 23.59 22.20
C GLU A 74 5.79 23.83 21.83
N ASP A 75 6.73 23.54 22.74
CA ASP A 75 8.17 23.68 22.51
C ASP A 75 8.67 22.82 21.33
N VAL A 76 8.28 21.54 21.26
CA VAL A 76 8.65 20.64 20.15
C VAL A 76 8.03 21.10 18.84
N ASN A 77 6.77 21.55 18.86
CA ASN A 77 6.11 22.04 17.67
C ASN A 77 6.75 23.32 17.13
N GLU A 78 7.19 24.22 18.02
CA GLU A 78 7.91 25.44 17.68
C GLU A 78 9.32 25.15 17.13
N GLU A 79 10.01 24.15 17.67
CA GLU A 79 11.29 23.67 17.14
C GLU A 79 11.15 23.14 15.71
N ILE A 80 10.11 22.32 15.42
CA ILE A 80 9.81 21.82 14.07
C ILE A 80 9.54 22.99 13.11
N VAL A 81 8.73 23.96 13.52
CA VAL A 81 8.40 25.13 12.70
C VAL A 81 9.66 25.94 12.40
N ARG A 82 10.48 26.22 13.41
CA ARG A 82 11.74 26.93 13.24
C ARG A 82 12.68 26.19 12.29
N HIS A 83 12.82 24.88 12.45
CA HIS A 83 13.66 24.07 11.57
C HIS A 83 13.16 24.14 10.11
N LEU A 84 11.87 23.90 9.84
CA LEU A 84 11.27 23.97 8.50
C LEU A 84 11.36 25.35 7.84
N GLN A 85 11.40 26.43 8.63
CA GLN A 85 11.54 27.80 8.14
C GLN A 85 12.99 28.19 7.90
N THR A 86 13.94 27.65 8.67
CA THR A 86 15.37 27.99 8.56
C THR A 86 16.11 27.10 7.56
N THR A 87 15.81 25.80 7.51
CA THR A 87 16.50 24.81 6.70
C THR A 87 15.79 24.56 5.36
N GLY A 88 16.58 24.24 4.33
CA GLY A 88 16.10 24.00 2.96
C GLY A 88 16.36 25.17 2.00
N GLU A 89 16.27 24.86 0.70
CA GLU A 89 16.53 25.79 -0.40
C GLU A 89 15.19 26.21 -1.04
N ASP A 90 15.07 27.47 -1.48
CA ASP A 90 13.89 27.96 -2.20
C ASP A 90 14.20 27.97 -3.71
N VAL A 91 14.02 26.81 -4.33
CA VAL A 91 14.43 26.54 -5.73
C VAL A 91 13.28 26.79 -6.72
N GLY A 92 12.04 26.90 -6.22
CA GLY A 92 10.85 26.83 -7.04
C GLY A 92 10.70 25.47 -7.75
N PHE A 93 9.64 25.33 -8.55
CA PHE A 93 9.42 24.11 -9.34
C PHE A 93 10.11 24.21 -10.70
N THR A 94 11.24 23.52 -10.85
CA THR A 94 11.93 23.37 -12.13
C THR A 94 11.34 22.23 -12.96
N PHE A 95 11.62 22.23 -14.26
CA PHE A 95 11.25 21.12 -15.16
C PHE A 95 11.85 19.77 -14.70
N ASN A 96 13.08 19.79 -14.17
CA ASN A 96 13.75 18.58 -13.69
C ASN A 96 13.02 18.02 -12.45
N THR A 97 12.67 18.89 -11.49
CA THR A 97 11.87 18.54 -10.31
C THR A 97 10.52 17.93 -10.68
N LEU A 98 9.85 18.48 -11.70
CA LEU A 98 8.60 17.92 -12.24
C LEU A 98 8.80 16.53 -12.83
N MET A 99 9.82 16.34 -13.68
CA MET A 99 10.14 15.04 -14.27
C MET A 99 10.55 14.00 -13.22
N ALA A 100 11.21 14.42 -12.14
CA ALA A 100 11.52 13.59 -10.98
C ALA A 100 10.25 13.09 -10.29
N ALA A 101 9.31 13.99 -10.04
CA ALA A 101 8.04 13.65 -9.40
C ALA A 101 7.22 12.68 -10.27
N ILE A 102 7.23 12.87 -11.60
CA ILE A 102 6.62 11.93 -12.56
C ILE A 102 7.31 10.56 -12.52
N SER A 103 8.64 10.51 -12.45
CA SER A 103 9.37 9.24 -12.32
C SER A 103 9.04 8.51 -11.02
N MET A 104 8.90 9.24 -9.91
CA MET A 104 8.43 8.67 -8.64
C MET A 104 6.98 8.16 -8.76
N ALA A 105 6.11 8.85 -9.50
CA ALA A 105 4.72 8.42 -9.71
C ALA A 105 4.68 7.11 -10.52
N MET A 106 5.60 6.95 -11.47
CA MET A 106 5.78 5.69 -12.20
C MET A 106 6.29 4.57 -11.30
N CYS A 107 7.14 4.86 -10.31
CA CYS A 107 7.55 3.87 -9.32
C CYS A 107 6.37 3.36 -8.50
N TYR A 108 5.51 4.27 -8.05
CA TYR A 108 4.31 3.90 -7.30
C TYR A 108 3.32 3.10 -8.13
N ASN A 109 3.13 3.47 -9.41
CA ASN A 109 2.34 2.65 -10.33
C ASN A 109 2.96 1.25 -10.48
N ALA A 110 4.27 1.14 -10.72
CA ALA A 110 4.94 -0.14 -10.87
C ALA A 110 4.77 -1.04 -9.62
N TYR A 111 4.83 -0.44 -8.43
CA TYR A 111 4.49 -1.08 -7.16
C TYR A 111 3.03 -1.59 -7.17
N LEU A 112 2.05 -0.74 -7.49
CA LEU A 112 0.63 -1.12 -7.50
C LEU A 112 0.27 -2.19 -8.53
N PHE A 113 0.93 -2.24 -9.69
CA PHE A 113 0.73 -3.33 -10.67
C PHE A 113 0.96 -4.69 -10.01
N THR A 114 2.01 -4.82 -9.19
CA THR A 114 2.34 -6.08 -8.52
C THR A 114 1.41 -6.40 -7.35
N LEU A 115 0.80 -5.38 -6.75
CA LEU A 115 -0.19 -5.54 -5.68
C LEU A 115 -1.56 -5.97 -6.24
N LEU A 116 -1.99 -5.42 -7.37
CA LEU A 116 -3.38 -5.53 -7.83
C LEU A 116 -3.60 -6.66 -8.85
N ILE A 117 -2.65 -6.90 -9.76
CA ILE A 117 -2.82 -7.90 -10.83
C ILE A 117 -2.85 -9.34 -10.25
N PRO A 118 -1.83 -9.81 -9.50
CA PRO A 118 -1.79 -11.20 -9.06
C PRO A 118 -2.99 -11.63 -8.21
N PRO A 119 -3.47 -10.86 -7.21
CA PRO A 119 -4.64 -11.25 -6.43
C PRO A 119 -5.94 -11.30 -7.24
N ALA A 120 -6.09 -10.43 -8.25
CA ALA A 120 -7.30 -10.36 -9.07
C ALA A 120 -7.50 -11.61 -9.95
N ILE A 121 -6.42 -12.22 -10.43
CA ILE A 121 -6.44 -13.40 -11.31
C ILE A 121 -5.99 -14.70 -10.60
N LEU A 122 -5.81 -14.63 -9.28
CA LEU A 122 -5.20 -15.67 -8.46
C LEU A 122 -5.91 -17.04 -8.59
N THR A 123 -7.23 -17.03 -8.65
CA THR A 123 -8.06 -18.24 -8.78
C THR A 123 -7.93 -18.89 -10.15
N TYR A 124 -7.74 -18.07 -11.20
CA TYR A 124 -7.50 -18.55 -12.57
C TYR A 124 -6.13 -19.24 -12.66
N ILE A 125 -5.09 -18.63 -12.08
CA ILE A 125 -3.74 -19.21 -12.03
C ILE A 125 -3.75 -20.57 -11.32
N ASN A 126 -4.46 -20.69 -10.19
CA ASN A 126 -4.56 -21.97 -9.48
C ASN A 126 -5.35 -23.04 -10.24
N THR A 127 -6.25 -22.63 -11.14
CA THR A 127 -6.99 -23.58 -11.99
C THR A 127 -6.10 -24.10 -13.13
N ASP A 128 -5.21 -23.25 -13.66
CA ASP A 128 -4.29 -23.61 -14.76
C ASP A 128 -3.05 -24.39 -14.28
N LEU A 129 -2.43 -23.97 -13.16
CA LEU A 129 -1.20 -24.57 -12.63
C LEU A 129 -1.43 -25.56 -11.47
N GLY A 130 -2.64 -25.59 -10.91
CA GLY A 130 -2.97 -26.34 -9.69
C GLY A 130 -3.80 -27.59 -9.98
N PRO A 131 -4.61 -28.07 -9.00
CA PRO A 131 -5.00 -27.39 -7.75
C PRO A 131 -3.97 -27.56 -6.62
N ASP A 132 -3.51 -26.44 -6.03
CA ASP A 132 -2.66 -26.45 -4.81
C ASP A 132 -3.27 -25.51 -3.75
N PRO A 133 -3.53 -25.96 -2.51
CA PRO A 133 -4.05 -25.10 -1.45
C PRO A 133 -3.10 -23.95 -1.06
N ARG A 134 -1.82 -24.03 -1.42
CA ARG A 134 -0.79 -23.02 -1.12
C ARG A 134 -0.83 -21.80 -2.05
N TYR A 135 -1.70 -21.77 -3.05
CA TYR A 135 -1.77 -20.67 -4.02
C TYR A 135 -1.96 -19.27 -3.38
N THR A 136 -2.60 -19.18 -2.21
CA THR A 136 -2.74 -17.91 -1.46
C THR A 136 -1.40 -17.31 -1.02
N TRP A 137 -0.34 -18.13 -0.93
CA TRP A 137 1.00 -17.67 -0.59
C TRP A 137 1.63 -16.75 -1.63
N ILE A 138 1.12 -16.74 -2.87
CA ILE A 138 1.58 -15.83 -3.92
C ILE A 138 1.40 -14.36 -3.47
N THR A 139 0.28 -14.06 -2.81
CA THR A 139 -0.01 -12.71 -2.29
C THR A 139 0.59 -12.48 -0.91
N ILE A 140 0.68 -13.50 -0.07
CA ILE A 140 1.25 -13.37 1.28
C ILE A 140 2.76 -13.11 1.22
N SER A 141 3.49 -13.77 0.30
CA SER A 141 4.93 -13.55 0.13
C SER A 141 5.24 -12.14 -0.36
N TRP A 142 4.37 -11.55 -1.18
CA TRP A 142 4.45 -10.15 -1.59
C TRP A 142 4.38 -9.21 -0.38
N ASN A 143 3.36 -9.37 0.49
CA ASN A 143 3.18 -8.51 1.66
C ASN A 143 4.38 -8.62 2.63
N LEU A 144 4.88 -9.85 2.83
CA LEU A 144 6.04 -10.11 3.69
C LEU A 144 7.30 -9.44 3.16
N GLY A 145 7.62 -9.64 1.88
CA GLY A 145 8.78 -9.02 1.25
C GLY A 145 8.68 -7.50 1.28
N GLY A 146 7.51 -6.95 0.96
CA GLY A 146 7.27 -5.50 1.00
C GLY A 146 7.58 -4.92 2.38
N ALA A 147 6.96 -5.45 3.43
CA ALA A 147 7.11 -4.95 4.80
C ALA A 147 8.58 -4.87 5.26
N MET A 148 9.34 -5.91 4.94
CA MET A 148 10.75 -6.01 5.32
C MET A 148 11.61 -5.01 4.54
N PHE A 149 11.46 -4.98 3.21
CA PHE A 149 12.36 -4.22 2.34
C PHE A 149 12.09 -2.71 2.30
N VAL A 150 10.92 -2.23 2.76
CA VAL A 150 10.66 -0.78 2.91
C VAL A 150 11.60 -0.15 3.94
N THR A 151 11.72 -0.70 5.15
CA THR A 151 12.59 -0.14 6.21
C THR A 151 14.07 -0.29 5.83
N VAL A 152 14.43 -1.43 5.26
CA VAL A 152 15.79 -1.69 4.75
C VAL A 152 16.15 -0.66 3.70
N GLY A 153 15.27 -0.47 2.72
CA GLY A 153 15.42 0.57 1.72
C GLY A 153 15.50 1.95 2.37
N GLY A 154 14.60 2.28 3.30
CA GLY A 154 14.47 3.62 3.87
C GLY A 154 15.79 4.09 4.44
N ARG A 155 16.35 3.30 5.37
CA ARG A 155 17.60 3.65 6.05
C ARG A 155 18.81 3.53 5.14
N LEU A 156 18.93 2.46 4.37
CA LEU A 156 20.10 2.28 3.50
C LEU A 156 20.12 3.27 2.34
N SER A 157 18.96 3.68 1.82
CA SER A 157 18.85 4.65 0.73
C SER A 157 19.12 6.08 1.20
N ASP A 158 18.83 6.40 2.45
CA ASP A 158 19.22 7.68 3.07
C ASP A 158 20.75 7.80 3.13
N ILE A 159 21.42 6.70 3.48
CA ILE A 159 22.89 6.59 3.56
C ILE A 159 23.48 6.54 2.13
N PHE A 160 23.33 5.41 1.42
CA PHE A 160 24.01 5.10 0.16
C PHE A 160 23.48 5.85 -1.07
N GLY A 161 22.42 6.65 -0.90
CA GLY A 161 21.78 7.42 -1.96
C GLY A 161 20.56 6.72 -2.56
N ARG A 162 19.48 7.49 -2.73
CA ARG A 162 18.16 6.97 -3.13
C ARG A 162 18.11 6.30 -4.50
N ARG A 163 18.85 6.85 -5.47
CA ARG A 163 18.78 6.43 -6.87
C ARG A 163 19.02 4.93 -7.05
N TYR A 164 20.05 4.38 -6.41
CA TYR A 164 20.43 2.99 -6.61
C TYR A 164 19.40 1.99 -6.04
N PHE A 165 18.73 2.34 -4.94
CA PHE A 165 17.70 1.49 -4.35
C PHE A 165 16.44 1.43 -5.22
N PHE A 166 16.03 2.55 -5.82
CA PHE A 166 14.92 2.54 -6.76
C PHE A 166 15.24 1.76 -8.05
N ILE A 167 16.47 1.90 -8.58
CA ILE A 167 16.94 1.11 -9.73
C ILE A 167 16.92 -0.39 -9.37
N ALA A 168 17.48 -0.76 -8.22
CA ALA A 168 17.49 -2.15 -7.75
C ALA A 168 16.07 -2.70 -7.60
N GLY A 169 15.15 -1.93 -7.00
CA GLY A 169 13.75 -2.29 -6.86
C GLY A 169 13.07 -2.54 -8.21
N ALA A 170 13.26 -1.64 -9.17
CA ALA A 170 12.71 -1.79 -10.52
C ALA A 170 13.27 -3.05 -11.24
N ILE A 171 14.57 -3.33 -11.13
CA ILE A 171 15.19 -4.53 -11.70
C ILE A 171 14.63 -5.80 -11.05
N ILE A 172 14.51 -5.82 -9.72
CA ILE A 172 13.95 -6.96 -8.98
C ILE A 172 12.50 -7.22 -9.40
N LEU A 173 11.70 -6.17 -9.60
CA LEU A 173 10.33 -6.33 -10.11
C LEU A 173 10.31 -6.94 -11.52
N ILE A 174 11.21 -6.51 -12.42
CA ILE A 174 11.30 -7.07 -13.78
C ILE A 174 11.62 -8.56 -13.70
N ILE A 175 12.59 -8.95 -12.87
CA ILE A 175 12.95 -10.36 -12.65
C ILE A 175 11.75 -11.13 -12.08
N GLY A 176 11.07 -10.60 -11.06
CA GLY A 176 9.86 -11.20 -10.49
C GLY A 176 8.75 -11.39 -11.52
N SER A 177 8.58 -10.43 -12.42
CA SER A 177 7.58 -10.49 -13.50
C SER A 177 7.95 -11.54 -14.54
N ILE A 178 9.23 -11.69 -14.89
CA ILE A 178 9.73 -12.74 -15.80
C ILE A 178 9.53 -14.12 -15.19
N VAL A 179 9.88 -14.30 -13.92
CA VAL A 179 9.66 -15.55 -13.17
C VAL A 179 8.17 -15.90 -13.13
N SER A 180 7.31 -14.88 -12.96
CA SER A 180 5.86 -15.05 -12.91
C SER A 180 5.25 -15.36 -14.29
N ALA A 181 5.71 -14.70 -15.35
CA ALA A 181 5.26 -14.94 -16.72
C ALA A 181 5.66 -16.35 -17.23
N THR A 182 6.81 -16.85 -16.79
CA THR A 182 7.33 -18.19 -17.14
C THR A 182 6.92 -19.27 -16.13
N GLY A 183 5.92 -18.97 -15.29
CA GLY A 183 5.41 -19.87 -14.26
C GLY A 183 4.91 -21.20 -14.79
N GLN A 184 5.49 -22.29 -14.27
CA GLN A 184 5.03 -23.67 -14.50
C GLN A 184 4.48 -24.33 -13.25
N SER A 185 4.67 -23.76 -12.06
CA SER A 185 4.18 -24.30 -10.80
C SER A 185 3.79 -23.20 -9.82
N ILE A 186 2.92 -23.53 -8.86
CA ILE A 186 2.51 -22.62 -7.78
C ILE A 186 3.71 -22.20 -6.92
N ASN A 187 4.67 -23.08 -6.66
CA ASN A 187 5.89 -22.73 -5.92
C ASN A 187 6.73 -21.66 -6.64
N GLN A 188 6.81 -21.73 -7.97
CA GLN A 188 7.49 -20.69 -8.76
C GLN A 188 6.74 -19.35 -8.70
N MET A 189 5.41 -19.37 -8.65
CA MET A 189 4.60 -18.16 -8.43
C MET A 189 4.79 -17.57 -7.03
N ILE A 190 4.95 -18.41 -6.01
CA ILE A 190 5.26 -17.94 -4.65
C ILE A 190 6.62 -17.24 -4.62
N ALA A 191 7.62 -17.78 -5.33
CA ALA A 191 8.93 -17.15 -5.50
C ALA A 191 8.84 -15.81 -6.26
N GLY A 192 8.01 -15.75 -7.31
CA GLY A 192 7.68 -14.50 -8.01
C GLY A 192 7.05 -13.45 -7.08
N GLY A 193 6.09 -13.87 -6.25
CA GLY A 193 5.49 -13.03 -5.21
C GLY A 193 6.50 -12.48 -4.20
N ALA A 194 7.46 -13.31 -3.78
CA ALA A 194 8.53 -12.87 -2.87
C ALA A 194 9.42 -11.80 -3.53
N LEU A 195 9.81 -12.00 -4.79
CA LEU A 195 10.57 -11.01 -5.56
C LEU A 195 9.79 -9.71 -5.73
N PHE A 196 8.49 -9.80 -6.03
CA PHE A 196 7.64 -8.62 -6.10
C PHE A 196 7.60 -7.86 -4.77
N GLY A 197 7.50 -8.56 -3.64
CA GLY A 197 7.57 -7.94 -2.32
C GLY A 197 8.89 -7.19 -2.12
N CYS A 198 10.02 -7.83 -2.41
CA CYS A 198 11.34 -7.21 -2.27
C CYS A 198 11.47 -5.92 -3.11
N GLY A 199 11.11 -5.98 -4.40
CA GLY A 199 11.21 -4.81 -5.28
C GLY A 199 10.19 -3.72 -4.93
N SER A 200 8.98 -4.11 -4.53
CA SER A 200 7.91 -3.23 -4.07
C SER A 200 8.32 -2.43 -2.85
N GLY A 201 9.03 -3.05 -1.90
CA GLY A 201 9.52 -2.36 -0.72
C GLY A 201 10.46 -1.20 -1.05
N PHE A 202 11.33 -1.36 -2.04
CA PHE A 202 12.19 -0.26 -2.47
C PHE A 202 11.45 0.85 -3.22
N LEU A 203 10.43 0.51 -4.01
CA LEU A 203 9.66 1.49 -4.78
C LEU A 203 8.65 2.26 -3.94
N GLU A 204 8.15 1.67 -2.84
CA GLU A 204 7.24 2.35 -1.91
C GLU A 204 7.86 3.59 -1.26
N MET A 205 9.18 3.61 -1.10
CA MET A 205 9.90 4.77 -0.57
C MET A 205 9.73 6.04 -1.42
N ALA A 206 9.15 5.94 -2.62
CA ALA A 206 8.81 7.07 -3.45
C ALA A 206 7.96 8.11 -2.69
N PHE A 207 7.10 7.70 -1.75
CA PHE A 207 6.35 8.63 -0.91
C PHE A 207 7.24 9.52 -0.02
N GLY A 208 8.33 8.98 0.50
CA GLY A 208 9.32 9.77 1.26
C GLY A 208 10.14 10.66 0.33
N ALA A 209 10.62 10.11 -0.78
CA ALA A 209 11.43 10.85 -1.75
C ALA A 209 10.70 12.05 -2.35
N VAL A 210 9.40 11.93 -2.64
CA VAL A 210 8.59 13.04 -3.16
C VAL A 210 8.42 14.15 -2.12
N GLN A 211 8.30 13.81 -0.83
CA GLN A 211 8.17 14.80 0.26
C GLN A 211 9.45 15.59 0.53
N GLU A 212 10.60 15.06 0.13
CA GLU A 212 11.89 15.77 0.19
C GLU A 212 12.05 16.75 -0.97
N ILE A 213 11.62 16.34 -2.16
CA ILE A 213 11.78 17.11 -3.40
C ILE A 213 10.77 18.27 -3.49
N VAL A 214 9.59 18.09 -2.92
CA VAL A 214 8.49 19.05 -2.98
C VAL A 214 8.44 19.93 -1.72
N PRO A 215 8.14 21.24 -1.85
CA PRO A 215 7.98 22.10 -0.68
C PRO A 215 6.91 21.59 0.27
N SER A 216 7.11 21.80 1.57
CA SER A 216 6.19 21.31 2.59
C SER A 216 4.75 21.82 2.39
N ALA A 217 4.57 23.02 1.84
CA ALA A 217 3.29 23.61 1.44
C ALA A 217 2.46 22.77 0.45
N TYR A 218 3.11 21.95 -0.38
CA TYR A 218 2.48 21.16 -1.44
C TYR A 218 2.46 19.66 -1.14
N ARG A 219 3.01 19.19 -0.01
CA ARG A 219 3.09 17.76 0.32
C ARG A 219 1.75 17.03 0.24
N HIS A 220 0.66 17.64 0.72
CA HIS A 220 -0.69 17.05 0.64
C HIS A 220 -1.20 16.96 -0.81
N VAL A 221 -1.08 18.06 -1.57
CA VAL A 221 -1.49 18.12 -2.98
C VAL A 221 -0.74 17.07 -3.78
N THR A 222 0.58 17.02 -3.64
CA THR A 222 1.41 16.09 -4.38
C THR A 222 1.10 14.65 -4.00
N ILE A 223 1.05 14.29 -2.71
CA ILE A 223 0.79 12.90 -2.31
C ILE A 223 -0.63 12.45 -2.73
N GLY A 224 -1.63 13.30 -2.55
CA GLY A 224 -3.01 12.99 -2.95
C GLY A 224 -3.13 12.81 -4.46
N LEU A 225 -2.54 13.72 -5.23
CA LEU A 225 -2.55 13.62 -6.69
C LEU A 225 -1.68 12.46 -7.19
N PHE A 226 -0.61 12.11 -6.47
CA PHE A 226 0.27 10.99 -6.75
C PHE A 226 -0.47 9.65 -6.63
N ASP A 227 -1.34 9.52 -5.63
CA ASP A 227 -2.25 8.40 -5.51
C ASP A 227 -3.34 8.42 -6.59
N ALA A 228 -3.93 9.59 -6.89
CA ALA A 228 -4.94 9.70 -7.94
C ALA A 228 -4.39 9.36 -9.35
N ALA A 229 -3.15 9.76 -9.65
CA ALA A 229 -2.46 9.45 -10.91
C ALA A 229 -2.12 7.96 -11.06
N SER A 230 -2.24 7.19 -9.99
CA SER A 230 -2.09 5.74 -10.06
C SER A 230 -3.27 5.01 -10.71
N ILE A 231 -4.25 5.75 -11.24
CA ILE A 231 -5.37 5.23 -12.04
C ILE A 231 -4.92 4.20 -13.09
N VAL A 232 -3.73 4.37 -13.66
CA VAL A 232 -3.14 3.45 -14.64
C VAL A 232 -2.97 2.05 -14.04
N ALA A 233 -2.33 1.94 -12.87
CA ALA A 233 -2.18 0.68 -12.15
C ALA A 233 -3.51 0.16 -11.61
N GLN A 234 -4.37 1.07 -11.21
CA GLN A 234 -5.62 0.77 -10.54
C GLN A 234 -6.63 0.06 -11.43
N VAL A 235 -6.66 0.38 -12.74
CA VAL A 235 -7.53 -0.25 -13.76
C VAL A 235 -7.03 -1.63 -14.22
N MET A 236 -5.82 -2.05 -13.81
CA MET A 236 -5.22 -3.29 -14.28
C MET A 236 -5.94 -4.58 -13.89
N PRO A 237 -6.67 -4.71 -12.76
CA PRO A 237 -7.51 -5.87 -12.48
C PRO A 237 -8.56 -6.11 -13.58
N LEU A 238 -9.25 -5.06 -14.02
CA LEU A 238 -10.22 -5.15 -15.12
C LEU A 238 -9.53 -5.55 -16.43
N VAL A 239 -8.42 -4.88 -16.77
CA VAL A 239 -7.65 -5.17 -17.98
C VAL A 239 -7.14 -6.62 -17.99
N SER A 240 -6.70 -7.13 -16.84
CA SER A 240 -6.23 -8.51 -16.70
C SER A 240 -7.32 -9.52 -17.04
N TRP A 241 -8.56 -9.28 -16.58
CA TRP A 241 -9.69 -10.14 -16.91
C TRP A 241 -10.15 -10.02 -18.37
N VAL A 242 -10.05 -8.84 -18.97
CA VAL A 242 -10.28 -8.66 -20.42
C VAL A 242 -9.25 -9.42 -21.24
N ILE A 243 -7.97 -9.37 -20.87
CA ILE A 243 -6.90 -10.14 -21.50
C ILE A 243 -7.20 -11.65 -21.42
N ILE A 244 -7.56 -12.13 -20.23
CA ILE A 244 -7.90 -13.55 -20.03
C ILE A 244 -9.07 -13.96 -20.91
N LYS A 245 -10.13 -13.15 -20.98
CA LYS A 245 -11.30 -13.44 -21.81
C LYS A 245 -10.99 -13.59 -23.29
N GLU A 246 -10.19 -12.67 -23.83
CA GLU A 246 -9.93 -12.63 -25.28
C GLU A 246 -8.83 -13.62 -25.71
N THR A 247 -7.88 -13.95 -24.83
CA THR A 247 -6.70 -14.75 -25.19
C THR A 247 -6.62 -16.11 -24.51
N GLY A 248 -7.39 -16.32 -23.43
CA GLY A 248 -7.25 -17.47 -22.54
C GLY A 248 -5.93 -17.53 -21.77
N ASN A 249 -5.03 -16.54 -21.93
CA ASN A 249 -3.66 -16.60 -21.45
C ASN A 249 -3.35 -15.52 -20.39
N TRP A 250 -3.32 -15.95 -19.13
CA TRP A 250 -3.01 -15.08 -17.99
C TRP A 250 -1.57 -14.55 -17.99
N ARG A 251 -0.62 -15.21 -18.69
CA ARG A 251 0.80 -14.81 -18.73
C ARG A 251 1.01 -13.45 -19.39
N ILE A 252 0.09 -13.05 -20.28
CA ILE A 252 0.11 -11.74 -20.94
C ILE A 252 0.00 -10.60 -19.92
N CYS A 253 -0.73 -10.80 -18.81
CA CYS A 253 -0.81 -9.80 -17.74
C CYS A 253 0.58 -9.49 -17.16
N TYR A 254 1.42 -10.51 -16.98
CA TYR A 254 2.79 -10.35 -16.52
C TYR A 254 3.72 -9.75 -17.59
N TYR A 255 3.51 -10.03 -18.88
CA TYR A 255 4.26 -9.33 -19.94
C TYR A 255 3.95 -7.83 -19.99
N VAL A 256 2.68 -7.44 -19.76
CA VAL A 256 2.30 -6.02 -19.63
C VAL A 256 2.99 -5.38 -18.42
N MET A 257 3.06 -6.09 -17.28
CA MET A 257 3.82 -5.64 -16.11
C MET A 257 5.31 -5.43 -16.43
N ILE A 258 5.95 -6.35 -17.15
CA ILE A 258 7.36 -6.22 -17.57
C ILE A 258 7.54 -4.96 -18.40
N ALA A 259 6.71 -4.77 -19.42
CA ALA A 259 6.80 -3.61 -20.30
C ALA A 259 6.70 -2.28 -19.50
N PHE A 260 5.76 -2.20 -18.57
CA PHE A 260 5.59 -1.03 -17.71
C PHE A 260 6.82 -0.81 -16.81
N GLN A 261 7.34 -1.86 -16.18
CA GLN A 261 8.50 -1.77 -15.29
C GLN A 261 9.78 -1.37 -16.03
N VAL A 262 9.96 -1.82 -17.27
CA VAL A 262 11.08 -1.39 -18.13
C VAL A 262 10.99 0.10 -18.46
N VAL A 263 9.78 0.60 -18.77
CA VAL A 263 9.57 2.05 -18.98
C VAL A 263 9.85 2.84 -17.71
N ASN A 264 9.37 2.36 -16.56
CA ASN A 264 9.68 2.97 -15.26
C ASN A 264 11.20 3.03 -15.01
N LEU A 265 11.91 1.93 -15.25
CA LEU A 265 13.37 1.88 -15.10
C LEU A 265 14.06 2.89 -16.01
N GLY A 266 13.63 3.02 -17.27
CA GLY A 266 14.15 4.02 -18.21
C GLY A 266 13.94 5.46 -17.71
N LEU A 267 12.73 5.79 -17.27
CA LEU A 267 12.43 7.11 -16.71
C LEU A 267 13.26 7.40 -15.45
N LEU A 268 13.46 6.40 -14.61
CA LEU A 268 14.23 6.54 -13.39
C LEU A 268 15.71 6.79 -13.66
N VAL A 269 16.29 6.07 -14.63
CA VAL A 269 17.69 6.26 -15.02
C VAL A 269 17.89 7.63 -15.66
N LEU A 270 16.94 8.13 -16.45
CA LEU A 270 17.07 9.40 -17.18
C LEU A 270 16.78 10.64 -16.33
N PHE A 271 15.69 10.63 -15.56
CA PHE A 271 15.13 11.85 -14.94
C PHE A 271 15.31 11.92 -13.42
N TYR A 272 15.57 10.80 -12.74
CA TYR A 272 15.77 10.79 -11.31
C TYR A 272 17.25 10.88 -10.93
N ASN A 273 17.73 12.13 -10.80
CA ASN A 273 19.08 12.47 -10.37
C ASN A 273 19.05 13.23 -9.03
N PRO A 274 18.74 12.55 -7.91
CA PRO A 274 18.85 13.15 -6.57
C PRO A 274 20.33 13.44 -6.24
N PRO A 275 20.61 14.22 -5.17
CA PRO A 275 21.96 14.49 -4.71
C PRO A 275 22.79 13.20 -4.66
N SER A 276 23.94 13.22 -5.35
CA SER A 276 24.75 12.02 -5.53
C SER A 276 25.29 11.53 -4.18
N TRP A 277 25.56 10.22 -4.11
CA TRP A 277 26.23 9.60 -2.98
C TRP A 277 27.51 10.35 -2.57
N GLU A 278 28.24 10.90 -3.53
CA GLU A 278 29.46 11.67 -3.30
C GLU A 278 29.21 13.01 -2.59
N GLN A 279 28.10 13.69 -2.87
CA GLN A 279 27.73 14.93 -2.18
C GLN A 279 27.32 14.67 -0.72
N LYS A 280 26.44 13.69 -0.48
CA LYS A 280 26.07 13.28 0.90
C LYS A 280 27.29 12.78 1.69
N ARG A 281 28.18 12.03 1.01
CA ARG A 281 29.43 11.54 1.60
C ARG A 281 30.39 12.68 1.94
N SER A 282 30.49 13.71 1.09
CA SER A 282 31.31 14.90 1.36
C SER A 282 30.79 15.71 2.54
N GLU A 283 29.47 15.76 2.74
CA GLU A 283 28.84 16.42 3.90
C GLU A 283 29.08 15.63 5.21
N HIS A 284 29.08 14.30 5.16
CA HIS A 284 29.29 13.45 6.33
C HIS A 284 30.77 13.16 6.66
N GLY A 285 31.69 13.38 5.71
CA GLY A 285 33.14 13.21 5.90
C GLY A 285 33.61 11.75 6.13
N LYS A 286 32.76 10.74 5.91
CA LYS A 286 33.05 9.32 6.21
C LYS A 286 33.28 8.46 4.96
N SER A 287 34.07 7.40 5.09
CA SER A 287 34.28 6.39 4.04
C SER A 287 33.09 5.43 3.92
N ALA A 288 32.83 4.90 2.71
CA ALA A 288 31.77 3.90 2.46
C ALA A 288 31.91 2.66 3.36
N GLY A 289 33.15 2.22 3.61
CA GLY A 289 33.42 1.10 4.51
C GLY A 289 33.19 1.42 5.98
N GLN A 290 33.35 2.69 6.39
CA GLN A 290 33.02 3.12 7.76
C GLN A 290 31.51 3.17 7.96
N LEU A 291 30.75 3.72 7.00
CA LEU A 291 29.28 3.73 7.04
C LEU A 291 28.69 2.31 7.03
N LEU A 292 29.24 1.40 6.22
CA LEU A 292 28.86 -0.03 6.25
C LEU A 292 29.15 -0.68 7.60
N ARG A 293 30.25 -0.31 8.26
CA ARG A 293 30.62 -0.88 9.56
C ARG A 293 29.81 -0.31 10.73
N GLU A 294 29.37 0.94 10.60
CA GLU A 294 28.51 1.62 11.58
C GLU A 294 27.03 1.25 11.42
N PHE A 295 26.63 0.66 10.30
CA PHE A 295 25.26 0.21 10.06
C PHE A 295 24.90 -0.97 10.95
N ASP A 296 23.69 -0.94 11.51
CA ASP A 296 23.19 -1.97 12.42
C ASP A 296 22.72 -3.23 11.68
N TRP A 297 23.70 -4.06 11.27
CA TRP A 297 23.45 -5.36 10.63
C TRP A 297 22.75 -6.36 11.56
N LEU A 298 23.00 -6.27 12.87
CA LEU A 298 22.39 -7.16 13.85
C LEU A 298 20.92 -6.81 14.04
N GLY A 299 20.60 -5.52 14.22
CA GLY A 299 19.22 -5.04 14.29
C GLY A 299 18.45 -5.38 13.01
N LEU A 300 19.09 -5.22 11.84
CA LEU A 300 18.53 -5.67 10.57
C LEU A 300 18.23 -7.17 10.55
N LEU A 301 19.18 -8.03 10.94
CA LEU A 301 18.99 -9.47 10.94
C LEU A 301 17.86 -9.89 11.90
N LEU A 302 17.82 -9.32 13.10
CA LEU A 302 16.77 -9.57 14.08
C LEU A 302 15.40 -9.10 13.58
N PHE A 303 15.35 -7.95 12.91
CA PHE A 303 14.13 -7.43 12.29
C PHE A 303 13.60 -8.36 11.19
N LEU A 304 14.47 -8.77 10.26
CA LEU A 304 14.10 -9.65 9.15
C LEU A 304 13.66 -11.03 9.65
N ALA A 305 14.43 -11.62 10.58
CA ALA A 305 14.12 -12.93 11.16
C ALA A 305 12.83 -12.88 11.99
N GLY A 306 12.66 -11.86 12.84
CA GLY A 306 11.49 -11.67 13.69
C GLY A 306 10.20 -11.51 12.88
N CYS A 307 10.20 -10.62 11.87
CA CYS A 307 9.05 -10.42 10.98
C CYS A 307 8.70 -11.68 10.19
N THR A 308 9.70 -12.36 9.64
CA THR A 308 9.51 -13.59 8.85
C THR A 308 8.89 -14.69 9.71
N LEU A 309 9.48 -14.99 10.87
CA LEU A 309 8.97 -16.03 11.76
C LEU A 309 7.55 -15.71 12.23
N PHE A 310 7.29 -14.47 12.63
CA PHE A 310 5.97 -14.05 13.09
C PHE A 310 4.90 -14.21 11.99
N ILE A 311 5.13 -13.67 10.79
CA ILE A 311 4.15 -13.73 9.70
C ILE A 311 3.97 -15.16 9.20
N VAL A 312 5.04 -15.94 9.07
CA VAL A 312 4.94 -17.35 8.64
C VAL A 312 4.12 -18.15 9.63
N GLY A 313 4.36 -17.97 10.93
CA GLY A 313 3.60 -18.63 11.98
C GLY A 313 2.10 -18.28 11.93
N VAL A 314 1.77 -16.99 11.85
CA VAL A 314 0.36 -16.53 11.74
C VAL A 314 -0.31 -17.06 10.46
N SER A 315 0.43 -17.14 9.35
CA SER A 315 -0.08 -17.62 8.06
C SER A 315 -0.38 -19.13 8.07
N TRP A 316 0.48 -19.96 8.69
CA TRP A 316 0.25 -21.40 8.81
C TRP A 316 -0.87 -21.79 9.77
N GLY A 317 -1.21 -20.91 10.71
CA GLY A 317 -2.26 -21.13 11.71
C GLY A 317 -3.63 -21.41 11.11
N GLY A 318 -4.15 -22.62 11.29
CA GLY A 318 -5.47 -23.05 10.82
C GLY A 318 -5.54 -23.44 9.33
N SER A 319 -4.56 -23.05 8.51
CA SER A 319 -4.52 -23.41 7.10
C SER A 319 -3.73 -24.69 6.84
N MET A 320 -2.46 -24.72 7.27
CA MET A 320 -1.54 -25.85 7.06
C MET A 320 -1.36 -26.71 8.30
N ALA A 321 -1.47 -26.11 9.49
CA ALA A 321 -1.38 -26.80 10.76
C ALA A 321 -2.37 -26.21 11.78
N PRO A 322 -2.85 -27.00 12.76
CA PRO A 322 -3.70 -26.47 13.84
C PRO A 322 -3.00 -25.34 14.60
N TRP A 323 -3.76 -24.34 15.06
CA TRP A 323 -3.24 -23.21 15.82
C TRP A 323 -2.43 -23.60 17.07
N VAL A 324 -2.78 -24.74 17.69
CA VAL A 324 -2.13 -25.26 18.90
C VAL A 324 -0.83 -26.03 18.57
N SER A 325 -0.56 -26.31 17.29
CA SER A 325 0.63 -27.06 16.90
C SER A 325 1.91 -26.27 17.20
N ALA A 326 2.96 -26.98 17.62
CA ALA A 326 4.29 -26.42 17.80
C ALA A 326 4.82 -25.75 16.52
N THR A 327 4.45 -26.27 15.35
CA THR A 327 4.82 -25.70 14.03
C THR A 327 4.26 -24.28 13.82
N VAL A 328 3.18 -23.92 14.51
CA VAL A 328 2.54 -22.60 14.44
C VAL A 328 2.98 -21.72 15.61
N LEU A 329 2.92 -22.24 16.84
CA LEU A 329 3.23 -21.46 18.04
C LEU A 329 4.71 -21.11 18.16
N ALA A 330 5.64 -22.03 17.82
CA ALA A 330 7.07 -21.76 17.94
C ALA A 330 7.51 -20.55 17.09
N PRO A 331 7.21 -20.46 15.78
CA PRO A 331 7.59 -19.30 14.98
C PRO A 331 6.88 -18.01 15.42
N ILE A 332 5.62 -18.06 15.88
CA ILE A 332 4.94 -16.88 16.43
C ILE A 332 5.65 -16.35 17.68
N ILE A 333 5.91 -17.23 18.66
CA ILE A 333 6.50 -16.85 19.94
C ILE A 333 7.95 -16.39 19.73
N ILE A 334 8.76 -17.16 18.99
CA ILE A 334 10.15 -16.80 18.70
C ILE A 334 10.21 -15.50 17.91
N GLY A 335 9.35 -15.33 16.89
CA GLY A 335 9.28 -14.10 16.11
C GLY A 335 8.93 -12.89 16.98
N LEU A 336 7.90 -13.00 17.82
CA LEU A 336 7.48 -11.93 18.73
C LEU A 336 8.57 -11.58 19.75
N LEU A 337 9.18 -12.59 20.39
CA LEU A 337 10.28 -12.38 21.34
C LEU A 337 11.51 -11.76 20.67
N THR A 338 11.78 -12.09 19.41
CA THR A 338 12.88 -11.50 18.62
C THR A 338 12.61 -10.03 18.32
N LEU A 339 11.37 -9.67 17.95
CA LEU A 339 10.98 -8.27 17.72
C LEU A 339 10.96 -7.44 19.02
N ILE A 340 10.54 -8.03 20.14
CA ILE A 340 10.64 -7.39 21.46
C ILE A 340 12.11 -7.20 21.83
N GLY A 341 12.95 -8.23 21.65
CA GLY A 341 14.38 -8.19 21.89
C GLY A 341 15.08 -7.13 21.03
N LEU A 342 14.69 -6.96 19.78
CA LEU A 342 15.13 -5.88 18.90
C LEU A 342 14.80 -4.50 19.49
N GLY A 343 13.58 -4.32 19.98
CA GLY A 343 13.19 -3.06 20.65
C GLY A 343 14.06 -2.74 21.87
N PHE A 344 14.38 -3.73 22.70
CA PHE A 344 15.31 -3.56 23.82
C PHE A 344 16.74 -3.29 23.35
N TYR A 345 17.22 -4.02 22.34
CA TYR A 345 18.55 -3.84 21.78
C TYR A 345 18.74 -2.40 21.27
N GLU A 346 17.79 -1.87 20.50
CA GLU A 346 17.89 -0.52 19.95
C GLU A 346 17.60 0.60 20.96
N ALA A 347 16.82 0.32 22.00
CA ALA A 347 16.55 1.30 23.05
C ALA A 347 17.74 1.49 24.02
N TYR A 348 18.45 0.41 24.36
CA TYR A 348 19.49 0.43 25.40
C TYR A 348 20.91 0.45 24.86
N TYR A 349 21.16 -0.08 23.65
CA TYR A 349 22.49 -0.07 23.06
C TYR A 349 22.69 1.22 22.25
N THR A 350 23.72 2.00 22.60
CA THR A 350 24.08 3.23 21.87
C THR A 350 24.73 2.91 20.54
N LEU A 351 23.91 2.79 19.50
CA LEU A 351 24.32 2.60 18.11
C LEU A 351 24.58 3.96 17.44
N SER A 352 25.64 4.03 16.62
CA SER A 352 25.94 5.22 15.82
C SER A 352 24.90 5.48 14.73
N ALA A 353 24.31 4.42 14.17
CA ALA A 353 23.28 4.48 13.14
C ALA A 353 22.20 3.39 13.36
N PRO A 354 21.31 3.56 14.35
CA PRO A 354 20.23 2.60 14.63
C PRO A 354 19.26 2.49 13.44
N LEU A 355 18.63 1.32 13.31
CA LEU A 355 17.61 1.05 12.29
C LEU A 355 16.26 1.70 12.65
N PHE A 356 15.93 1.69 13.95
CA PHE A 356 14.78 2.32 14.60
C PHE A 356 15.27 3.41 15.57
N PRO A 357 15.57 4.63 15.10
CA PRO A 357 16.09 5.70 15.95
C PRO A 357 15.16 5.98 17.14
N PRO A 358 15.59 5.76 18.40
CA PRO A 358 14.72 5.93 19.56
C PRO A 358 14.16 7.35 19.70
N ARG A 359 14.88 8.33 19.18
CA ARG A 359 14.44 9.75 19.12
C ARG A 359 13.10 9.93 18.39
N LEU A 360 12.84 9.18 17.32
CA LEU A 360 11.56 9.25 16.59
C LEU A 360 10.41 8.70 17.43
N PHE A 361 10.65 7.59 18.13
CA PHE A 361 9.64 6.94 18.98
C PHE A 361 9.34 7.70 20.28
N ARG A 362 10.22 8.61 20.72
CA ARG A 362 9.92 9.52 21.84
C ARG A 362 8.87 10.57 21.47
N ALA A 363 8.77 10.95 20.19
CA ALA A 363 7.74 11.85 19.69
C ALA A 363 6.40 11.11 19.52
N LEU A 364 5.85 10.58 20.61
CA LEU A 364 4.72 9.64 20.61
C LEU A 364 3.52 10.14 19.80
N ARG A 365 3.07 11.37 20.06
CA ARG A 365 1.89 11.94 19.38
C ARG A 365 2.17 12.35 17.94
N HIS A 366 3.36 12.84 17.64
CA HIS A 366 3.72 13.35 16.31
C HIS A 366 4.18 12.27 15.33
N PHE A 367 4.71 11.16 15.83
CA PHE A 367 5.28 10.07 15.02
C PHE A 367 4.60 8.73 15.27
N THR A 368 4.63 8.21 16.49
CA THR A 368 4.19 6.84 16.82
C THR A 368 2.69 6.63 16.66
N VAL A 369 1.86 7.58 17.09
CA VAL A 369 0.39 7.48 16.98
C VAL A 369 -0.07 7.54 15.52
N PRO A 370 0.36 8.51 14.68
CA PRO A 370 0.07 8.50 13.24
C PRO A 370 0.52 7.21 12.56
N MET A 371 1.72 6.71 12.90
CA MET A 371 2.23 5.44 12.40
C MET A 371 1.32 4.26 12.78
N LEU A 372 0.84 4.19 14.02
CA LEU A 372 -0.10 3.15 14.47
C LEU A 372 -1.44 3.21 13.74
N VAL A 373 -1.98 4.42 13.54
CA VAL A 373 -3.26 4.61 12.82
C VAL A 373 -3.12 4.24 11.34
N MET A 374 -1.96 4.52 10.73
CA MET A 374 -1.63 4.01 9.40
C MET A 374 -1.49 2.50 9.37
N ALA A 375 -0.88 1.88 10.39
CA ALA A 375 -0.77 0.43 10.50
C ALA A 375 -2.15 -0.23 10.45
N ILE A 376 -3.11 0.30 11.21
CA ILE A 376 -4.50 -0.19 11.24
C ILE A 376 -5.21 0.07 9.89
N GLY A 377 -4.98 1.22 9.26
CA GLY A 377 -5.45 1.47 7.88
C GLY A 377 -4.88 0.47 6.87
N GLY A 378 -3.61 0.11 7.02
CA GLY A 378 -2.92 -0.92 6.23
C GLY A 378 -3.50 -2.30 6.42
N MET A 379 -3.82 -2.70 7.67
CA MET A 379 -4.51 -3.96 7.97
C MET A 379 -5.76 -4.12 7.11
N GLN A 380 -6.57 -3.05 7.01
CA GLN A 380 -7.80 -3.08 6.24
C GLN A 380 -7.55 -3.06 4.74
N TYR A 381 -6.64 -2.20 4.25
CA TYR A 381 -6.37 -2.05 2.82
C TYR A 381 -5.91 -3.37 2.18
N TYR A 382 -4.83 -3.95 2.71
CA TYR A 382 -4.17 -5.11 2.12
C TYR A 382 -5.01 -6.37 2.23
N SER A 383 -5.70 -6.54 3.35
CA SER A 383 -6.62 -7.66 3.51
C SER A 383 -7.80 -7.55 2.55
N ASN A 384 -8.37 -6.35 2.39
CA ASN A 384 -9.48 -6.16 1.45
C ASN A 384 -9.02 -6.31 -0.01
N ALA A 385 -7.80 -5.86 -0.36
CA ALA A 385 -7.21 -6.08 -1.68
C ALA A 385 -7.09 -7.55 -2.07
N THR A 386 -6.95 -8.45 -1.09
CA THR A 386 -6.88 -9.90 -1.33
C THR A 386 -8.25 -10.57 -1.24
N LEU A 387 -9.04 -10.25 -0.21
CA LEU A 387 -10.30 -10.93 0.09
C LEU A 387 -11.46 -10.47 -0.79
N TRP A 388 -11.52 -9.18 -1.15
CA TRP A 388 -12.63 -8.62 -1.93
C TRP A 388 -12.72 -9.21 -3.35
N PRO A 389 -11.63 -9.28 -4.15
CA PRO A 389 -11.71 -9.93 -5.47
C PRO A 389 -12.18 -11.38 -5.33
N ARG A 390 -11.67 -12.13 -4.35
CA ARG A 390 -12.08 -13.52 -4.12
C ARG A 390 -13.57 -13.64 -3.77
N LEU A 391 -14.07 -12.79 -2.87
CA LEU A 391 -15.47 -12.77 -2.43
C LEU A 391 -16.41 -12.38 -3.56
N SER A 392 -16.13 -11.26 -4.21
CA SER A 392 -16.99 -10.68 -5.24
C SER A 392 -17.04 -11.54 -6.51
N GLN A 393 -15.93 -12.15 -6.89
CA GLN A 393 -15.88 -13.10 -8.02
C GLN A 393 -16.64 -14.39 -7.74
N LEU A 394 -16.67 -14.85 -6.48
CA LEU A 394 -17.39 -16.06 -6.11
C LEU A 394 -18.90 -15.84 -6.05
N ILE A 395 -19.33 -14.70 -5.49
CA ILE A 395 -20.75 -14.46 -5.19
C ILE A 395 -21.45 -13.78 -6.37
N TYR A 396 -20.89 -12.67 -6.88
CA TYR A 396 -21.60 -11.74 -7.77
C TYR A 396 -21.21 -11.83 -9.24
N ALA A 397 -19.99 -12.27 -9.56
CA ALA A 397 -19.55 -12.31 -10.94
C ALA A 397 -20.15 -13.49 -11.71
N THR A 398 -20.71 -13.20 -12.88
CA THR A 398 -21.21 -14.20 -13.85
C THR A 398 -20.17 -14.44 -14.94
N ASP A 399 -19.62 -13.36 -15.50
CA ASP A 399 -18.68 -13.38 -16.62
C ASP A 399 -17.28 -12.92 -16.19
N GLU A 400 -16.28 -13.20 -17.02
CA GLU A 400 -14.90 -12.77 -16.79
C GLU A 400 -14.76 -11.24 -16.71
N ILE A 401 -15.48 -10.49 -17.56
CA ILE A 401 -15.50 -9.02 -17.48
C ILE A 401 -16.10 -8.56 -16.15
N SER A 402 -17.17 -9.21 -15.69
CA SER A 402 -17.77 -8.91 -14.39
C SER A 402 -16.77 -9.16 -13.25
N LYS A 403 -15.97 -10.23 -13.31
CA LYS A 403 -14.89 -10.49 -12.33
C LYS A 403 -13.89 -9.33 -12.25
N GLY A 404 -13.53 -8.76 -13.41
CA GLY A 404 -12.69 -7.57 -13.49
C GLY A 404 -13.36 -6.33 -12.90
N LEU A 405 -14.62 -6.06 -13.26
CA LEU A 405 -15.36 -4.90 -12.75
C LEU A 405 -15.52 -4.93 -11.23
N TYR A 406 -15.79 -6.10 -10.65
CA TYR A 406 -15.87 -6.23 -9.20
C TYR A 406 -14.51 -6.06 -8.52
N ALA A 407 -13.42 -6.56 -9.11
CA ALA A 407 -12.08 -6.35 -8.56
C ALA A 407 -11.69 -4.85 -8.54
N GLU A 408 -12.16 -4.08 -9.52
CA GLU A 408 -11.91 -2.63 -9.68
C GLU A 408 -12.54 -1.74 -8.60
N VAL A 409 -13.53 -2.27 -7.86
CA VAL A 409 -14.27 -1.49 -6.85
C VAL A 409 -13.35 -0.94 -5.75
N LEU A 410 -12.32 -1.69 -5.36
CA LEU A 410 -11.35 -1.21 -4.38
C LEU A 410 -10.50 -0.06 -4.95
N PRO A 411 -9.83 -0.21 -6.12
CA PRO A 411 -9.08 0.88 -6.72
C PRO A 411 -9.88 2.18 -6.94
N LEU A 412 -11.15 2.09 -7.34
CA LEU A 412 -11.99 3.29 -7.50
C LEU A 412 -12.09 4.12 -6.21
N GLY A 413 -12.21 3.46 -5.06
CA GLY A 413 -12.27 4.17 -3.79
C GLY A 413 -10.96 4.87 -3.43
N THR A 414 -9.81 4.25 -3.69
CA THR A 414 -8.50 4.85 -3.41
C THR A 414 -8.22 6.07 -4.29
N ILE A 415 -8.63 6.08 -5.56
CA ILE A 415 -8.54 7.27 -6.43
C ILE A 415 -9.31 8.45 -5.81
N ILE A 416 -10.55 8.21 -5.36
CA ILE A 416 -11.38 9.23 -4.71
C ILE A 416 -10.68 9.73 -3.43
N GLY A 417 -10.09 8.82 -2.66
CA GLY A 417 -9.34 9.15 -1.44
C GLY A 417 -8.12 10.02 -1.72
N GLY A 418 -7.34 9.71 -2.76
CA GLY A 418 -6.22 10.52 -3.21
C GLY A 418 -6.64 11.95 -3.58
N ILE A 419 -7.74 12.09 -4.31
CA ILE A 419 -8.30 13.41 -4.65
C ILE A 419 -8.68 14.18 -3.38
N ILE A 420 -9.35 13.55 -2.41
CA ILE A 420 -9.70 14.19 -1.12
C ILE A 420 -8.45 14.65 -0.35
N VAL A 421 -7.38 13.85 -0.38
CA VAL A 421 -6.11 14.18 0.28
C VAL A 421 -5.44 15.38 -0.38
N ALA A 422 -5.52 15.50 -1.70
CA ALA A 422 -4.98 16.67 -2.40
C ALA A 422 -5.60 17.98 -1.88
N PHE A 423 -6.88 17.96 -1.49
CA PHE A 423 -7.57 19.11 -0.89
C PHE A 423 -7.48 19.20 0.64
N SER A 424 -6.81 18.25 1.32
CA SER A 424 -6.76 18.22 2.80
C SER A 424 -6.09 19.46 3.41
N LYS A 425 -5.16 20.12 2.70
CA LYS A 425 -4.60 21.42 3.11
C LYS A 425 -5.70 22.48 3.29
N TYR A 426 -6.67 22.54 2.39
CA TYR A 426 -7.76 23.53 2.41
C TYR A 426 -8.84 23.20 3.42
N ILE A 427 -9.14 21.91 3.62
CA ILE A 427 -10.07 21.44 4.66
C ILE A 427 -9.54 21.86 6.05
N GLY A 428 -8.24 21.70 6.26
CA GLY A 428 -7.60 21.97 7.54
C GLY A 428 -8.02 20.98 8.64
N HIS A 429 -7.42 21.13 9.83
CA HIS A 429 -7.70 20.27 10.98
C HIS A 429 -7.54 18.76 10.72
N GLN A 430 -6.33 18.38 10.28
CA GLN A 430 -6.07 17.03 9.74
C GLN A 430 -6.37 15.89 10.71
N ARG A 431 -6.29 16.16 12.02
CA ARG A 431 -6.75 15.25 13.08
C ARG A 431 -8.19 14.78 12.85
N TRP A 432 -9.12 15.71 12.61
CA TRP A 432 -10.53 15.39 12.43
C TRP A 432 -10.80 14.69 11.10
N VAL A 433 -10.04 15.04 10.06
CA VAL A 433 -10.13 14.37 8.75
C VAL A 433 -9.74 12.89 8.87
N ILE A 434 -8.61 12.59 9.52
CA ILE A 434 -8.17 11.21 9.76
C ILE A 434 -9.15 10.48 10.66
N MET A 435 -9.59 11.10 11.76
CA MET A 435 -10.52 10.49 12.71
C MET A 435 -11.85 10.13 12.06
N PHE A 436 -12.43 11.05 11.27
CA PHE A 436 -13.65 10.80 10.51
C PHE A 436 -13.46 9.66 9.51
N ALA A 437 -12.34 9.66 8.77
CA ALA A 437 -12.03 8.61 7.81
C ALA A 437 -11.93 7.24 8.49
N VAL A 438 -11.18 7.11 9.59
CA VAL A 438 -11.02 5.84 10.32
C VAL A 438 -12.33 5.38 10.96
N ALA A 439 -13.13 6.29 11.51
CA ALA A 439 -14.43 5.97 12.08
C ALA A 439 -15.42 5.49 11.02
N LEU A 440 -15.49 6.18 9.87
CA LEU A 440 -16.36 5.81 8.77
C LEU A 440 -15.92 4.50 8.13
N GLN A 441 -14.61 4.30 7.93
CA GLN A 441 -14.04 3.03 7.47
C GLN A 441 -14.48 1.89 8.40
N THR A 442 -14.28 2.05 9.71
CA THR A 442 -14.62 1.04 10.73
C THR A 442 -16.10 0.71 10.72
N ALA A 443 -16.98 1.72 10.66
CA ALA A 443 -18.42 1.55 10.58
C ALA A 443 -18.85 0.79 9.31
N CYS A 444 -18.27 1.12 8.15
CA CYS A 444 -18.57 0.43 6.89
C CYS A 444 -18.05 -1.01 6.86
N VAL A 445 -16.89 -1.29 7.48
CA VAL A 445 -16.38 -2.66 7.64
C VAL A 445 -17.31 -3.50 8.52
N GLY A 446 -17.83 -2.92 9.60
CA GLY A 446 -18.89 -3.55 10.40
C GLY A 446 -20.15 -3.81 9.57
N ALA A 447 -20.60 -2.83 8.80
CA ALA A 447 -21.77 -2.96 7.93
C ALA A 447 -21.60 -4.04 6.84
N MET A 448 -20.38 -4.31 6.38
CA MET A 448 -20.09 -5.39 5.41
C MET A 448 -20.42 -6.78 5.95
N SER A 449 -20.49 -6.98 7.27
CA SER A 449 -20.98 -8.23 7.86
C SER A 449 -22.48 -8.50 7.60
N THR A 450 -23.22 -7.49 7.14
CA THR A 450 -24.65 -7.60 6.81
C THR A 450 -24.90 -7.70 5.30
N SER A 451 -23.85 -7.94 4.52
CA SER A 451 -23.94 -8.11 3.06
C SER A 451 -24.55 -9.45 2.71
N THR A 452 -25.56 -9.44 1.83
CA THR A 452 -26.25 -10.63 1.32
C THR A 452 -25.92 -10.88 -0.14
N MET A 453 -26.15 -12.09 -0.62
CA MET A 453 -25.91 -12.45 -2.02
C MET A 453 -26.79 -11.68 -3.01
N ASP A 454 -27.97 -11.28 -2.56
CA ASP A 454 -28.98 -10.63 -3.41
C ASP A 454 -28.73 -9.13 -3.56
N ASN A 455 -27.83 -8.54 -2.77
CA ASN A 455 -27.58 -7.10 -2.77
C ASN A 455 -26.10 -6.76 -3.09
N PRO A 456 -25.67 -6.95 -4.35
CA PRO A 456 -24.32 -6.58 -4.78
C PRO A 456 -24.07 -5.07 -4.64
N VAL A 457 -25.09 -4.24 -4.84
CA VAL A 457 -24.98 -2.76 -4.79
C VAL A 457 -24.52 -2.29 -3.41
N LYS A 458 -25.12 -2.81 -2.34
CA LYS A 458 -24.72 -2.49 -0.96
C LYS A 458 -23.24 -2.84 -0.72
N SER A 459 -22.81 -4.01 -1.16
CA SER A 459 -21.41 -4.46 -1.00
C SER A 459 -20.44 -3.59 -1.79
N ILE A 460 -20.80 -3.19 -3.01
CA ILE A 460 -19.98 -2.28 -3.83
C ILE A 460 -19.83 -0.93 -3.13
N VAL A 461 -20.94 -0.30 -2.73
CA VAL A 461 -20.93 1.04 -2.13
C VAL A 461 -20.12 1.05 -0.84
N LEU A 462 -20.30 0.05 0.02
CA LEU A 462 -19.53 -0.09 1.26
C LEU A 462 -18.03 -0.25 0.97
N THR A 463 -17.65 -1.09 -0.01
CA THR A 463 -16.24 -1.30 -0.37
C THR A 463 -15.59 -0.04 -0.93
N VAL A 464 -16.31 0.76 -1.75
CA VAL A 464 -15.79 2.05 -2.25
C VAL A 464 -15.54 3.00 -1.08
N ILE A 465 -16.51 3.15 -0.16
CA ILE A 465 -16.35 4.05 1.01
C ILE A 465 -15.20 3.59 1.90
N ILE A 466 -15.09 2.28 2.17
CA ILE A 466 -13.97 1.70 2.93
C ILE A 466 -12.66 2.08 2.26
N SER A 467 -12.51 1.84 0.96
CA SER A 467 -11.28 2.10 0.23
C SER A 467 -10.91 3.59 0.18
N THR A 468 -11.90 4.47 -0.04
CA THR A 468 -11.72 5.93 0.03
C THR A 468 -11.22 6.39 1.39
N CYS A 469 -11.88 5.98 2.47
CA CYS A 469 -11.46 6.34 3.82
C CYS A 469 -10.08 5.77 4.16
N THR A 470 -9.76 4.58 3.64
CA THR A 470 -8.45 3.95 3.81
C THR A 470 -7.35 4.78 3.17
N SER A 471 -7.52 5.21 1.92
CA SER A 471 -6.54 6.08 1.25
C SER A 471 -6.40 7.43 1.97
N VAL A 472 -7.51 8.05 2.38
CA VAL A 472 -7.46 9.30 3.17
C VAL A 472 -6.66 9.15 4.45
N ASN A 473 -6.85 8.06 5.20
CA ASN A 473 -6.09 7.76 6.40
C ASN A 473 -4.60 7.57 6.09
N LEU A 474 -4.27 6.66 5.16
CA LEU A 474 -2.90 6.26 4.86
C LEU A 474 -2.06 7.43 4.33
N LEU A 475 -2.59 8.19 3.39
CA LEU A 475 -1.86 9.27 2.74
C LEU A 475 -1.71 10.49 3.66
N ASN A 476 -2.75 10.88 4.40
CA ASN A 476 -2.60 11.94 5.40
C ASN A 476 -1.65 11.50 6.51
N GLY A 477 -1.71 10.24 6.96
CA GLY A 477 -0.77 9.68 7.93
C GLY A 477 0.70 9.81 7.47
N MET A 478 0.98 9.48 6.20
CA MET A 478 2.32 9.64 5.60
C MET A 478 2.80 11.09 5.65
N VAL A 479 1.92 12.04 5.35
CA VAL A 479 2.24 13.48 5.40
C VAL A 479 2.45 13.94 6.85
N LEU A 480 1.62 13.46 7.79
CA LEU A 480 1.73 13.80 9.21
C LEU A 480 3.04 13.33 9.81
N VAL A 481 3.47 12.11 9.48
CA VAL A 481 4.78 11.59 9.90
C VAL A 481 5.89 12.53 9.42
N GLY A 482 5.85 13.01 8.18
CA GLY A 482 6.83 13.99 7.66
C GLY A 482 6.82 15.35 8.38
N PHE A 483 5.66 15.79 8.89
CA PHE A 483 5.50 17.02 9.69
C PHE A 483 5.74 16.83 11.19
N GLY A 484 5.83 15.58 11.65
CA GLY A 484 6.00 15.21 13.04
C GLY A 484 7.45 15.06 13.49
N ILE A 485 8.41 15.28 12.59
CA ILE A 485 9.84 15.09 12.83
C ILE A 485 10.54 16.43 12.90
N VAL A 486 11.36 16.60 13.93
CA VAL A 486 12.21 17.80 14.14
C VAL A 486 13.25 17.92 13.03
N TYR A 487 14.07 16.89 12.83
CA TYR A 487 15.12 16.87 11.81
C TYR A 487 14.59 16.32 10.49
N GLN A 488 14.53 17.16 9.46
CA GLN A 488 14.02 16.74 8.14
C GLN A 488 14.97 15.76 7.42
N GLU A 489 16.21 15.60 7.89
CA GLU A 489 17.16 14.58 7.42
C GLU A 489 16.67 13.15 7.68
N ASP A 490 15.86 12.95 8.72
CA ASP A 490 15.30 11.63 9.09
C ASP A 490 13.99 11.31 8.36
N ILE A 491 13.49 12.20 7.47
CA ILE A 491 12.19 12.01 6.81
C ILE A 491 12.12 10.71 6.01
N GLY A 492 13.24 10.29 5.40
CA GLY A 492 13.36 9.01 4.71
C GLY A 492 13.20 7.81 5.63
N THR A 493 13.92 7.82 6.75
CA THR A 493 13.85 6.78 7.78
C THR A 493 12.45 6.72 8.40
N ALA A 494 11.85 7.87 8.72
CA ALA A 494 10.51 7.95 9.27
C ALA A 494 9.42 7.49 8.28
N ALA A 495 9.49 7.88 7.02
CA ALA A 495 8.58 7.41 5.97
C ALA A 495 8.75 5.90 5.74
N GLY A 496 9.98 5.39 5.78
CA GLY A 496 10.27 3.95 5.71
C GLY A 496 9.66 3.17 6.88
N LEU A 497 9.82 3.65 8.11
CA LEU A 497 9.20 3.06 9.29
C LEU A 497 7.68 3.08 9.23
N ALA A 498 7.09 4.20 8.78
CA ALA A 498 5.65 4.32 8.60
C ALA A 498 5.13 3.36 7.51
N GLY A 499 5.79 3.28 6.36
CA GLY A 499 5.47 2.34 5.29
C GLY A 499 5.59 0.87 5.72
N THR A 500 6.67 0.52 6.42
CA THR A 500 6.85 -0.84 6.97
C THR A 500 5.78 -1.18 7.98
N SER A 501 5.43 -0.28 8.92
CA SER A 501 4.39 -0.56 9.91
C SER A 501 3.05 -0.89 9.25
N ARG A 502 2.72 -0.15 8.19
CA ARG A 502 1.52 -0.29 7.36
C ARG A 502 1.48 -1.62 6.60
N LEU A 503 2.57 -1.98 5.92
CA LEU A 503 2.70 -3.24 5.20
C LEU A 503 2.76 -4.45 6.13
N LEU A 504 3.50 -4.35 7.24
CA LEU A 504 3.65 -5.42 8.22
C LEU A 504 2.32 -5.75 8.87
N ALA A 505 1.59 -4.73 9.31
CA ALA A 505 0.24 -4.90 9.85
C ALA A 505 -0.72 -5.43 8.77
N GLY A 506 -0.61 -4.94 7.53
CA GLY A 506 -1.31 -5.47 6.35
C GLY A 506 -1.10 -6.97 6.12
N ALA A 507 0.15 -7.45 6.20
CA ALA A 507 0.53 -8.85 6.03
C ALA A 507 -0.09 -9.72 7.13
N VAL A 508 0.05 -9.29 8.39
CA VAL A 508 -0.50 -9.97 9.57
C VAL A 508 -2.03 -10.04 9.49
N ALA A 509 -2.70 -8.93 9.16
CA ALA A 509 -4.14 -8.88 9.01
C ALA A 509 -4.65 -9.76 7.88
N THR A 510 -3.96 -9.77 6.73
CA THR A 510 -4.35 -10.61 5.59
C THR A 510 -4.31 -12.10 5.97
N ALA A 511 -3.29 -12.51 6.71
CA ALA A 511 -3.18 -13.87 7.25
C ALA A 511 -4.29 -14.18 8.27
N ILE A 512 -4.52 -13.29 9.25
CA ILE A 512 -5.57 -13.46 10.27
C ILE A 512 -6.96 -13.55 9.61
N PHE A 513 -7.35 -12.55 8.81
CA PHE A 513 -8.67 -12.49 8.19
C PHE A 513 -8.87 -13.61 7.16
N GLY A 514 -7.82 -13.97 6.43
CA GLY A 514 -7.80 -15.13 5.53
C GLY A 514 -8.05 -16.43 6.28
N ASN A 515 -7.32 -16.67 7.38
CA ASN A 515 -7.46 -17.90 8.17
C ASN A 515 -8.80 -17.96 8.90
N VAL A 516 -9.29 -16.85 9.46
CA VAL A 516 -10.63 -16.76 10.06
C VAL A 516 -11.71 -17.10 9.03
N THR A 517 -11.61 -16.54 7.82
CA THR A 517 -12.56 -16.82 6.72
C THR A 517 -12.50 -18.29 6.31
N ASN A 518 -11.30 -18.83 6.07
CA ASN A 518 -11.11 -20.19 5.57
C ASN A 518 -11.51 -21.26 6.61
N ASN A 519 -11.22 -21.05 7.91
CA ASN A 519 -11.58 -22.00 8.96
C ASN A 519 -13.11 -22.08 9.12
N LYS A 520 -13.76 -20.91 9.25
CA LYS A 520 -15.21 -20.82 9.36
C LYS A 520 -15.92 -21.38 8.13
N TYR A 521 -15.38 -21.10 6.94
CA TYR A 521 -15.81 -21.70 5.68
C TYR A 521 -15.68 -23.24 5.70
N GLY A 522 -14.54 -23.76 6.16
CA GLY A 522 -14.27 -25.19 6.22
C GLY A 522 -15.24 -25.96 7.12
N ASP A 523 -15.63 -25.35 8.24
CA ASP A 523 -16.56 -25.93 9.22
C ASP A 523 -18.02 -25.94 8.72
N ILE A 524 -18.46 -24.85 8.08
CA ILE A 524 -19.86 -24.67 7.65
C ILE A 524 -20.15 -25.29 6.28
N LEU A 525 -19.14 -25.42 5.41
CA LEU A 525 -19.33 -25.90 4.04
C LEU A 525 -20.08 -27.24 3.96
N PRO A 526 -19.71 -28.30 4.73
CA PRO A 526 -20.42 -29.58 4.69
C PRO A 526 -21.90 -29.45 5.07
N GLU A 527 -22.21 -28.61 6.06
CA GLU A 527 -23.58 -28.39 6.55
C GLU A 527 -24.43 -27.67 5.49
N ARG A 528 -23.93 -26.56 4.93
CA ARG A 528 -24.66 -25.78 3.91
C ARG A 528 -24.86 -26.52 2.59
N VAL A 529 -23.86 -27.30 2.18
CA VAL A 529 -24.01 -28.14 0.98
C VAL A 529 -25.03 -29.25 1.24
N ARG A 530 -25.00 -29.91 2.41
CA ARG A 530 -26.01 -30.92 2.76
C ARG A 530 -27.41 -30.34 2.84
N SER A 531 -27.60 -29.17 3.46
CA SER A 531 -28.92 -28.55 3.59
C SER A 531 -29.53 -28.20 2.23
N ASN A 532 -28.72 -27.71 1.29
CA ASN A 532 -29.20 -27.36 -0.06
C ASN A 532 -29.41 -28.60 -0.94
N LEU A 533 -28.77 -29.72 -0.62
CA LEU A 533 -28.94 -31.00 -1.32
C LEU A 533 -30.04 -31.89 -0.73
N ALA A 534 -30.54 -31.57 0.47
CA ALA A 534 -31.60 -32.33 1.14
C ALA A 534 -32.85 -32.60 0.28
N PRO A 535 -33.32 -31.68 -0.59
CA PRO A 535 -34.47 -31.93 -1.46
C PRO A 535 -34.25 -33.01 -2.55
N PHE A 536 -33.00 -33.38 -2.84
CA PHE A 536 -32.66 -34.29 -3.95
C PHE A 536 -32.43 -35.74 -3.50
N ASP A 537 -32.50 -36.03 -2.21
CA ASP A 537 -32.36 -37.36 -1.59
C ASP A 537 -31.17 -38.19 -2.15
N LEU A 538 -29.99 -37.56 -2.17
CA LEU A 538 -28.78 -38.15 -2.75
C LEU A 538 -28.07 -39.10 -1.77
N PRO A 539 -27.44 -40.19 -2.26
CA PRO A 539 -26.55 -41.03 -1.48
C PRO A 539 -25.40 -40.25 -0.81
N SER A 540 -25.02 -40.65 0.39
CA SER A 540 -23.98 -40.00 1.21
C SER A 540 -22.60 -39.93 0.54
N ASP A 541 -22.25 -40.89 -0.32
CA ASP A 541 -21.00 -40.87 -1.12
C ASP A 541 -21.00 -39.72 -2.14
N ILE A 542 -22.12 -39.52 -2.86
CA ILE A 542 -22.26 -38.44 -3.85
C ILE A 542 -22.22 -37.08 -3.17
N ILE A 543 -22.88 -36.93 -2.01
CA ILE A 543 -22.83 -35.70 -1.20
C ILE A 543 -21.39 -35.39 -0.79
N THR A 544 -20.62 -36.39 -0.37
CA THR A 544 -19.22 -36.19 0.04
C THR A 544 -18.35 -35.74 -1.14
N ARG A 545 -18.53 -36.32 -2.33
CA ARG A 545 -17.86 -35.89 -3.55
C ARG A 545 -18.29 -34.49 -3.99
N LEU A 546 -19.58 -34.14 -3.84
CA LEU A 546 -20.10 -32.80 -4.13
C LEU A 546 -19.55 -31.75 -3.16
N ILE A 547 -19.34 -32.08 -1.88
CA ILE A 547 -18.67 -31.18 -0.92
C ILE A 547 -17.21 -30.93 -1.35
N ALA A 548 -16.49 -31.98 -1.79
CA ALA A 548 -15.13 -31.84 -2.29
C ALA A 548 -15.07 -31.01 -3.58
N ALA A 549 -15.99 -31.23 -4.53
CA ALA A 549 -16.13 -30.43 -5.74
C ALA A 549 -16.54 -28.99 -5.46
N ALA A 550 -17.39 -28.77 -4.45
CA ALA A 550 -17.78 -27.44 -3.97
C ALA A 550 -16.58 -26.66 -3.45
N ARG A 551 -15.69 -27.32 -2.71
CA ARG A 551 -14.44 -26.70 -2.22
C ARG A 551 -13.48 -26.31 -3.35
N ALA A 552 -13.35 -27.17 -4.36
CA ALA A 552 -12.52 -26.88 -5.53
C ALA A 552 -13.15 -25.82 -6.46
N ASN A 553 -14.49 -25.73 -6.46
CA ASN A 553 -15.29 -24.78 -7.23
C ASN A 553 -14.93 -24.71 -8.74
N SER A 554 -14.54 -25.85 -9.34
CA SER A 554 -14.16 -25.93 -10.75
C SER A 554 -15.23 -26.66 -11.56
N ALA A 555 -15.53 -26.17 -12.77
CA ALA A 555 -16.46 -26.82 -13.69
C ALA A 555 -16.05 -28.27 -13.98
N ALA A 556 -14.76 -28.56 -14.07
CA ALA A 556 -14.23 -29.91 -14.26
C ALA A 556 -14.52 -30.84 -13.07
N THR A 557 -14.43 -30.32 -11.84
CA THR A 557 -14.69 -31.13 -10.62
C THR A 557 -16.15 -31.50 -10.45
N TYR A 558 -17.07 -30.65 -10.91
CA TYR A 558 -18.48 -31.00 -10.97
C TYR A 558 -18.74 -31.98 -12.12
N ALA A 559 -18.17 -31.77 -13.32
CA ALA A 559 -18.37 -32.69 -14.45
C ALA A 559 -17.86 -34.12 -14.20
N ALA A 560 -16.89 -34.30 -13.30
CA ALA A 560 -16.31 -35.60 -12.96
C ALA A 560 -17.22 -36.51 -12.11
N ILE A 561 -18.32 -35.99 -11.55
CA ILE A 561 -19.24 -36.77 -10.72
C ILE A 561 -20.35 -37.35 -11.62
N PRO A 562 -20.52 -38.68 -11.72
CA PRO A 562 -21.52 -39.30 -12.59
C PRO A 562 -22.95 -39.03 -12.09
N GLY A 563 -23.88 -38.76 -13.01
CA GLY A 563 -25.32 -38.78 -12.74
C GLY A 563 -25.92 -37.53 -12.06
N ILE A 564 -25.16 -36.43 -11.93
CA ILE A 564 -25.68 -35.18 -11.36
C ILE A 564 -26.34 -34.28 -12.41
N THR A 565 -27.53 -33.78 -12.06
CA THR A 565 -28.26 -32.79 -12.85
C THR A 565 -27.67 -31.38 -12.65
N PRO A 566 -27.90 -30.45 -13.59
CA PRO A 566 -27.53 -29.04 -13.44
C PRO A 566 -28.07 -28.40 -12.15
N ASP A 567 -29.26 -28.81 -11.70
CA ASP A 567 -29.89 -28.29 -10.48
C ASP A 567 -29.14 -28.72 -9.21
N ILE A 568 -28.64 -29.96 -9.17
CA ILE A 568 -27.80 -30.45 -8.06
C ILE A 568 -26.47 -29.69 -8.01
N GLN A 569 -25.89 -29.39 -9.18
CA GLN A 569 -24.68 -28.57 -9.26
C GLN A 569 -24.93 -27.14 -8.78
N ALA A 570 -26.07 -26.55 -9.16
CA ALA A 570 -26.47 -25.21 -8.71
C ALA A 570 -26.68 -25.17 -7.18
N ALA A 571 -27.32 -26.18 -6.61
CA ALA A 571 -27.53 -26.29 -5.16
C ALA A 571 -26.21 -26.43 -4.38
N ALA A 572 -25.27 -27.26 -4.87
CA ALA A 572 -23.94 -27.39 -4.27
C ALA A 572 -23.13 -26.08 -4.36
N ARG A 573 -23.19 -25.38 -5.51
CA ARG A 573 -22.56 -24.07 -5.69
C ARG A 573 -23.17 -23.01 -4.77
N LEU A 574 -24.49 -23.04 -4.57
CA LEU A 574 -25.17 -22.13 -3.63
C LEU A 574 -24.70 -22.37 -2.20
N GLY A 575 -24.57 -23.64 -1.78
CA GLY A 575 -24.02 -23.99 -0.47
C GLY A 575 -22.58 -23.49 -0.29
N ASN A 576 -21.77 -23.59 -1.34
CA ASN A 576 -20.42 -23.03 -1.35
C ASN A 576 -20.40 -21.51 -1.17
N LYS A 577 -21.24 -20.79 -1.92
CA LYS A 577 -21.37 -19.33 -1.78
C LYS A 577 -21.79 -18.94 -0.35
N GLN A 578 -22.71 -19.69 0.27
CA GLN A 578 -23.26 -19.39 1.59
C GLN A 578 -22.21 -19.57 2.68
N ALA A 579 -21.50 -20.70 2.63
CA ALA A 579 -20.41 -20.98 3.56
C ALA A 579 -19.30 -19.92 3.47
N TYR A 580 -18.95 -19.47 2.26
CA TYR A 580 -17.90 -18.47 2.09
C TYR A 580 -18.33 -17.08 2.59
N LEU A 581 -19.59 -16.71 2.34
CA LEU A 581 -20.15 -15.43 2.80
C LEU A 581 -20.15 -15.34 4.34
N GLU A 582 -20.54 -16.40 5.04
CA GLU A 582 -20.49 -16.43 6.51
C GLU A 582 -19.06 -16.35 7.06
N GLY A 583 -18.11 -17.02 6.42
CA GLY A 583 -16.69 -16.86 6.75
C GLY A 583 -16.21 -15.41 6.59
N ALA A 584 -16.64 -14.75 5.51
CA ALA A 584 -16.32 -13.34 5.26
C ALA A 584 -16.99 -12.40 6.27
N HIS A 585 -18.22 -12.68 6.71
CA HIS A 585 -18.86 -11.89 7.77
C HIS A 585 -18.08 -11.93 9.08
N LEU A 586 -17.59 -13.11 9.47
CA LEU A 586 -16.78 -13.25 10.67
C LEU A 586 -15.47 -12.46 10.57
N SER A 587 -14.80 -12.48 9.41
CA SER A 587 -13.58 -11.70 9.24
C SER A 587 -13.84 -10.19 9.24
N CYS A 588 -14.98 -9.72 8.71
CA CYS A 588 -15.40 -8.32 8.86
C CYS A 588 -15.61 -7.90 10.32
N LEU A 589 -16.17 -8.78 11.16
CA LEU A 589 -16.34 -8.51 12.60
C LEU A 589 -15.00 -8.48 13.35
N VAL A 590 -14.06 -9.34 12.98
CA VAL A 590 -12.69 -9.29 13.54
C VAL A 590 -11.99 -7.99 13.10
N ALA A 591 -12.14 -7.59 11.83
CA ALA A 591 -11.59 -6.34 11.32
C ALA A 591 -12.20 -5.11 12.01
N LEU A 592 -13.49 -5.14 12.36
CA LEU A 592 -14.16 -4.10 13.13
C LEU A 592 -13.48 -3.85 14.48
N ALA A 593 -13.06 -4.91 15.18
CA ALA A 593 -12.38 -4.78 16.47
C ALA A 593 -11.04 -4.04 16.35
N PHE A 594 -10.25 -4.34 15.32
CA PHE A 594 -9.01 -3.62 15.03
C PHE A 594 -9.28 -2.16 14.61
N GLY A 595 -10.33 -1.93 13.82
CA GLY A 595 -10.74 -0.58 13.42
C GLY A 595 -11.10 0.31 14.62
N LEU A 596 -11.81 -0.23 15.62
CA LEU A 596 -12.15 0.50 16.85
C LEU A 596 -10.90 0.95 17.63
N LEU A 597 -9.87 0.11 17.70
CA LEU A 597 -8.57 0.50 18.27
C LEU A 597 -7.93 1.65 17.47
N GLY A 598 -8.11 1.65 16.15
CA GLY A 598 -7.65 2.72 15.27
C GLY A 598 -8.36 4.04 15.50
N VAL A 599 -9.68 4.01 15.75
CA VAL A 599 -10.46 5.21 16.11
C VAL A 599 -9.95 5.81 17.42
N ILE A 600 -9.68 4.97 18.43
CA ILE A 600 -9.13 5.41 19.71
C ILE A 600 -7.74 6.03 19.51
N ALA A 601 -6.86 5.38 18.76
CA ALA A 601 -5.54 5.90 18.46
C ALA A 601 -5.59 7.23 17.68
N ALA A 602 -6.49 7.36 16.70
CA ALA A 602 -6.67 8.58 15.91
C ALA A 602 -7.08 9.79 16.75
N PHE A 603 -7.70 9.57 17.92
CA PHE A 603 -8.02 10.65 18.84
C PHE A 603 -6.78 11.37 19.36
N PHE A 604 -5.65 10.69 19.50
CA PHE A 604 -4.42 11.26 20.06
C PHE A 604 -3.51 11.92 19.01
N ILE A 605 -3.93 11.98 17.75
CA ILE A 605 -3.17 12.66 16.68
C ILE A 605 -3.26 14.19 16.87
N PRO A 606 -2.14 14.92 16.86
CA PRO A 606 -2.13 16.37 16.89
C PRO A 606 -2.51 16.95 15.51
N SER A 607 -3.17 18.11 15.50
CA SER A 607 -3.41 18.85 14.26
C SER A 607 -2.12 19.47 13.72
N VAL A 608 -1.94 19.48 12.41
CA VAL A 608 -0.80 20.14 11.76
C VAL A 608 -0.93 21.66 11.91
N ASP A 609 0.07 22.29 12.52
CA ASP A 609 0.18 23.74 12.61
C ASP A 609 0.35 24.36 11.21
N ARG A 610 -0.42 25.41 10.90
CA ARG A 610 -0.36 26.12 9.62
C ARG A 610 1.03 26.70 9.35
N ARG A 611 1.82 27.01 10.38
CA ARG A 611 3.19 27.54 10.24
C ARG A 611 4.18 26.53 9.66
N LYS A 612 3.85 25.23 9.65
CA LYS A 612 4.70 24.17 9.06
C LYS A 612 4.66 24.15 7.54
N TYR A 613 3.70 24.82 6.90
CA TYR A 613 3.63 24.91 5.44
C TYR A 613 4.57 26.01 4.93
N THR A 614 5.72 25.62 4.41
CA THR A 614 6.80 26.49 3.91
C THR A 614 7.10 26.25 2.42
N SER A 615 7.71 27.23 1.74
CA SER A 615 8.15 27.13 0.34
C SER A 615 9.47 26.37 0.15
N LYS A 616 10.18 26.06 1.23
CA LYS A 616 11.50 25.44 1.21
C LYS A 616 11.43 23.93 0.92
N THR A 617 12.37 23.45 0.12
CA THR A 617 12.56 22.02 -0.18
C THR A 617 13.76 21.44 0.59
N VAL A 618 13.67 20.15 0.93
CA VAL A 618 14.70 19.45 1.70
C VAL A 618 15.76 18.85 0.77
N ALA A 619 15.35 18.35 -0.40
CA ALA A 619 16.25 17.80 -1.41
C ALA A 619 16.07 18.50 -2.76
N VAL A 620 17.17 18.96 -3.33
CA VAL A 620 17.22 19.62 -4.65
C VAL A 620 17.92 18.70 -5.64
N GLN A 621 17.38 18.58 -6.85
CA GLN A 621 18.03 17.77 -7.89
C GLN A 621 19.39 18.35 -8.29
N GLU A 622 20.33 17.48 -8.66
CA GLU A 622 21.71 17.89 -8.92
C GLU A 622 21.82 18.92 -10.05
N LEU A 623 20.99 18.78 -11.09
CA LEU A 623 20.92 19.73 -12.21
C LEU A 623 20.40 21.10 -11.78
N ASP A 624 19.41 21.13 -10.89
CA ASP A 624 18.85 22.39 -10.38
C ASP A 624 19.80 23.07 -9.40
N ARG A 625 20.51 22.28 -8.58
CA ARG A 625 21.58 22.76 -7.72
C ARG A 625 22.72 23.38 -8.52
N LYS A 626 23.14 22.76 -9.64
CA LYS A 626 24.13 23.34 -10.57
C LYS A 626 23.62 24.65 -11.18
N ALA A 627 22.38 24.68 -11.65
CA ALA A 627 21.77 25.90 -12.22
C ALA A 627 21.63 27.04 -11.19
N LEU A 628 21.35 26.72 -9.92
CA LEU A 628 21.33 27.68 -8.82
C LEU A 628 22.72 28.22 -8.49
N GLN A 629 23.72 27.35 -8.41
CA GLN A 629 25.11 27.74 -8.16
C GLN A 629 25.63 28.65 -9.28
N GLU A 630 25.30 28.35 -10.54
CA GLU A 630 25.59 29.23 -11.67
C GLU A 630 24.91 30.59 -11.52
N LYS A 631 23.60 30.64 -11.20
CA LYS A 631 22.89 31.91 -10.95
C LYS A 631 23.45 32.72 -9.78
N MET A 632 23.90 32.06 -8.71
CA MET A 632 24.52 32.72 -7.55
C MET A 632 25.91 33.25 -7.87
N SER A 633 26.68 32.55 -8.71
CA SER A 633 27.99 33.00 -9.19
C SER A 633 27.92 34.18 -10.17
N VAL A 634 26.77 34.39 -10.81
CA VAL A 634 26.54 35.46 -11.80
C VAL A 634 25.96 36.74 -11.18
N LYS A 635 25.49 36.73 -9.92
CA LYS A 635 25.16 37.99 -9.22
C LYS A 635 26.45 38.79 -9.00
N PRO A 636 26.65 39.95 -9.67
CA PRO A 636 27.78 40.81 -9.34
C PRO A 636 27.57 41.30 -7.90
N ALA A 637 28.65 41.40 -7.13
CA ALA A 637 28.68 42.18 -5.92
C ALA A 637 28.21 43.60 -6.27
N VAL A 638 26.94 43.91 -6.02
CA VAL A 638 26.48 45.28 -5.96
C VAL A 638 26.98 45.79 -4.61
N ALA A 639 27.91 46.73 -4.72
CA ALA A 639 28.66 47.38 -3.64
C ALA A 639 27.77 48.05 -2.58
#